data_AF-A0A2D6HHI5-F1
#
_entry.id   AF-A0A2D6HHI5-F1
#
_cell.length_a   1.000
_cell.length_b   1.000
_cell.length_c   1.000
_cell.angle_alpha   90.00
_cell.angle_beta   90.00
_cell.angle_gamma   90.00
#
_symmetry.space_group_name_H-M   'P 1'
#
loop_
_entity.id
_entity.type
_entity.pdbx_description
1 polymer ?
#
loop_
_entity_poly.entity_id
_entity_poly.type
_entity_poly.pdbx_seq_one_letter_code
_entity_poly.pdbx_strand_id
1 'polypeptide(L)'
;MSSSRALLAACAALLASAPVAAAPKAVFADGGGLVQRHLDLARSCAAAGDLEGARAHFERVLERDASHLASLAALARLARDGGRADEAVDHAGRFLDAWRHRGDPPRELFDTRRELAAFVREADPLREDLVRLRRSYVGSLLSLAARQMDRAAWHSARTMLAEALVTDPEHPDLAAGLARIRLEGGNELAVEDETGGADPMGDVSPEWIAEHDPEHASWPTAWTLETEHYRIRTDAGYRVLRIVGHAMEQMQRFYRVFHQYKVDGGAVPVAGVHIFKDRSEYRTLGGSPVDWAAGHWNGTNVVTYDQREGGQGSLRDTLGVLFHEASHQFTSLAGGSAVPAWLNEGMASFFEGTRLLSNGRIDWNLVAPGRLYPLLDDLRSARPHDLQRVITGAVDDYRVYYPWGWGICYFLYNAEDESGRLLYRALMREYFQEYDSSDHLARFEAFFIERAAVEGVSSLDEFEQRFVAFVERLEAEDRGLVDAARAMEERGDLQAAREDWERASKLYDRSLERDPDHPGVLWKLAHALEEADLLDRAAGALRQWLAVVLLEGGAEGDPEGRVVVAEARLRRLDKTARRLQAVRSRFHTESVALARSYRELGFPRTALRVLRGPATAVPPSFEARELFFAIEDETGLSLARWKLLFNERDLSGFYGGGEGSFRVSDGVILARVEGEQSGAGGAPATGPVEDGGDVFLFRRLFIDHEPTGDWSLEAEVAMGSDCRMAGVCFGKKADGLFHGVALLPGGHLDLSSFGADGRPLVRVGVAEGEGWRTLRVDVTGTNLTVGIDGAQAIEYAFPSRAALRGDFGLLAGSGSSSFREVKILDHDRGLPRRLRVGRRAGAAAGGGGGLAAGERAPAALTRYLGKAPPLLRGLEWHGDAPQGGDLDRLLGWPLVLVFWTSLVETSGTTRLLDGLGKVEELCRAHAIPLLFIDNEPPEALAAWLAERPNPWPVGSGYGQEAYEDYAIADPTVQLPRVLVIGSDGRVVWEGNPDYHPDFGTYADQPLAELVEREELAALLAAREAEAAAQAAWVAGRYAEAGRLWGPIAAIENALAAVVVRAREGLERLAVLAADRRDAARAFEADGRRLQAMAALRGAASEFAGTPGGEEAAREAEELAETKAYRAALRVAHRLERAERGLGGDPGALRAALEKVLARSEPTDDPWVAERLTWLLKALEGGLEGEGLVAAYGAAFPERAGAGG
;
A
#
# COMPACT_ATOMS: atom_id res chain seq x y z
N MET A 1 -5.63 47.84 58.63
CA MET A 1 -5.74 46.40 58.26
C MET A 1 -6.60 45.63 59.28
N SER A 2 -7.90 45.91 59.38
CA SER A 2 -8.83 45.18 60.27
C SER A 2 -10.20 44.88 59.61
N SER A 3 -10.30 45.01 58.28
CA SER A 3 -11.56 44.76 57.54
C SER A 3 -11.57 43.46 56.73
N SER A 4 -10.46 42.73 56.65
CA SER A 4 -10.35 41.56 55.75
C SER A 4 -10.62 40.20 56.42
N ARG A 5 -10.69 40.14 57.76
CA ARG A 5 -11.00 38.88 58.49
C ARG A 5 -12.48 38.63 58.71
N ALA A 6 -13.34 39.64 58.63
CA ALA A 6 -14.79 39.48 58.81
C ALA A 6 -15.49 38.93 57.54
N LEU A 7 -14.97 39.22 56.34
CA LEU A 7 -15.56 38.70 55.09
C LEU A 7 -15.31 37.20 54.88
N LEU A 8 -14.16 36.68 55.33
CA LEU A 8 -13.80 35.27 55.20
C LEU A 8 -14.61 34.34 56.13
N ALA A 9 -15.04 34.84 57.29
CA ALA A 9 -15.89 34.06 58.20
C ALA A 9 -17.36 33.99 57.72
N ALA A 10 -17.85 35.01 57.02
CA ALA A 10 -19.21 35.03 56.49
C ALA A 10 -19.38 34.13 55.25
N CYS A 11 -18.35 33.99 54.39
CA CYS A 11 -18.38 33.07 53.26
C CYS A 11 -18.28 31.60 53.67
N ALA A 12 -17.62 31.28 54.79
CA ALA A 12 -17.52 29.91 55.28
C ALA A 12 -18.83 29.37 55.89
N ALA A 13 -19.68 30.25 56.44
CA ALA A 13 -20.95 29.84 57.06
C ALA A 13 -22.11 29.64 56.06
N LEU A 14 -22.03 30.23 54.86
CA LEU A 14 -23.05 30.09 53.80
C LEU A 14 -22.84 28.86 52.89
N LEU A 15 -21.66 28.22 52.94
CA LEU A 15 -21.37 26.98 52.22
C LEU A 15 -21.64 25.71 53.05
N ALA A 16 -22.02 25.84 54.33
CA ALA A 16 -22.21 24.72 55.26
C ALA A 16 -23.68 24.27 55.44
N SER A 17 -24.64 24.84 54.69
CA SER A 17 -26.07 24.53 54.86
C SER A 17 -26.80 24.13 53.57
N ALA A 18 -26.10 23.75 52.51
CA ALA A 18 -26.74 23.02 51.41
C ALA A 18 -26.94 21.56 51.87
N PRO A 19 -28.17 21.00 51.80
CA PRO A 19 -28.37 19.60 52.13
C PRO A 19 -27.51 18.77 51.19
N VAL A 20 -26.58 18.01 51.76
CA VAL A 20 -25.95 16.87 51.07
C VAL A 20 -27.09 15.94 50.70
N ALA A 21 -27.55 16.03 49.45
CA ALA A 21 -28.35 14.98 48.86
C ALA A 21 -27.47 13.74 48.96
N ALA A 22 -27.84 12.83 49.86
CA ALA A 22 -27.19 11.54 50.01
C ALA A 22 -27.12 10.94 48.61
N ALA A 23 -25.89 10.72 48.12
CA ALA A 23 -25.68 9.94 46.91
C ALA A 23 -26.50 8.65 47.09
N PRO A 24 -27.41 8.32 46.16
CA PRO A 24 -28.09 7.04 46.23
C PRO A 24 -27.00 5.98 46.27
N LYS A 25 -26.99 5.18 47.35
CA LYS A 25 -26.24 3.94 47.41
C LYS A 25 -26.59 3.19 46.13
N ALA A 26 -25.65 3.13 45.19
CA ALA A 26 -25.80 2.35 43.99
C ALA A 26 -26.07 0.92 44.44
N VAL A 27 -27.29 0.49 44.23
CA VAL A 27 -27.71 -0.91 44.36
C VAL A 27 -26.97 -1.62 43.23
N PHE A 28 -25.79 -2.17 43.54
CA PHE A 28 -25.12 -3.12 42.68
C PHE A 28 -25.92 -4.43 42.75
N ALA A 29 -26.83 -4.58 41.81
CA ALA A 29 -27.55 -5.82 41.53
C ALA A 29 -27.43 -6.11 40.03
N ASP A 30 -27.14 -7.37 39.76
CA ASP A 30 -26.95 -8.02 38.45
C ASP A 30 -27.86 -7.53 37.31
N GLY A 31 -27.29 -7.53 36.08
CA GLY A 31 -28.04 -7.96 34.89
C GLY A 31 -28.48 -6.92 33.85
N GLY A 32 -27.98 -5.67 33.88
CA GLY A 32 -28.22 -4.70 32.81
C GLY A 32 -26.98 -4.49 31.94
N GLY A 33 -26.99 -4.91 30.67
CA GLY A 33 -25.86 -4.70 29.75
C GLY A 33 -25.50 -3.22 29.56
N LEU A 34 -24.27 -2.91 29.12
CA LEU A 34 -23.77 -1.53 28.95
C LEU A 34 -24.62 -0.64 28.04
N VAL A 35 -25.32 -1.22 27.06
CA VAL A 35 -26.36 -0.52 26.28
C VAL A 35 -27.45 0.02 27.20
N GLN A 36 -27.96 -0.80 28.13
CA GLN A 36 -28.97 -0.38 29.09
C GLN A 36 -28.42 0.70 30.03
N ARG A 37 -27.15 0.61 30.44
CA ARG A 37 -26.48 1.66 31.23
C ARG A 37 -26.46 3.00 30.49
N HIS A 38 -26.08 3.03 29.22
CA HIS A 38 -26.12 4.27 28.43
C HIS A 38 -27.54 4.77 28.20
N LEU A 39 -28.53 3.88 28.02
CA LEU A 39 -29.93 4.29 27.95
C LEU A 39 -30.42 4.92 29.25
N ASP A 40 -30.06 4.36 30.40
CA ASP A 40 -30.46 4.88 31.70
C ASP A 40 -29.75 6.20 32.03
N LEU A 41 -28.45 6.31 31.74
CA LEU A 41 -27.72 7.58 31.83
C LEU A 41 -28.31 8.64 30.91
N ALA A 42 -28.65 8.29 29.66
CA ALA A 42 -29.28 9.21 28.73
C ALA A 42 -30.62 9.72 29.28
N ARG A 43 -31.44 8.83 29.84
CA ARG A 43 -32.71 9.18 30.48
C ARG A 43 -32.51 10.05 31.72
N SER A 44 -31.50 9.75 32.54
CA SER A 44 -31.16 10.56 33.71
C SER A 44 -30.69 11.97 33.34
N CYS A 45 -29.80 12.10 32.35
CA CYS A 45 -29.39 13.40 31.80
C CYS A 45 -30.59 14.18 31.25
N ALA A 46 -31.46 13.53 30.46
CA ALA A 46 -32.66 14.16 29.93
C ALA A 46 -33.61 14.63 31.04
N ALA A 47 -33.82 13.81 32.08
CA ALA A 47 -34.63 14.18 33.25
C ALA A 47 -34.02 15.33 34.07
N ALA A 48 -32.69 15.45 34.06
CA ALA A 48 -31.96 16.56 34.69
C ALA A 48 -31.88 17.82 33.81
N GLY A 49 -32.39 17.78 32.57
CA GLY A 49 -32.30 18.90 31.61
C GLY A 49 -30.96 19.00 30.88
N ASP A 50 -30.04 18.04 31.07
CA ASP A 50 -28.78 17.93 30.34
C ASP A 50 -29.01 17.25 28.98
N LEU A 51 -29.48 18.02 28.00
CA LEU A 51 -29.84 17.51 26.68
C LEU A 51 -28.63 17.03 25.88
N GLU A 52 -27.47 17.66 26.04
CA GLU A 52 -26.24 17.26 25.34
C GLU A 52 -25.65 15.98 25.95
N GLY A 53 -25.66 15.84 27.28
CA GLY A 53 -25.29 14.57 27.93
C GLY A 53 -26.23 13.43 27.54
N ALA A 54 -27.54 13.69 27.46
CA ALA A 54 -28.52 12.71 27.00
C ALA A 54 -28.25 12.28 25.55
N ARG A 55 -28.00 13.26 24.67
CA ARG A 55 -27.65 13.04 23.26
C ARG A 55 -26.40 12.16 23.14
N ALA A 56 -25.30 12.52 23.81
CA ALA A 56 -24.04 11.79 23.73
C ALA A 56 -24.20 10.32 24.14
N HIS A 57 -25.02 10.04 25.16
CA HIS A 57 -25.29 8.67 25.59
C HIS A 57 -26.18 7.89 24.61
N PHE A 58 -27.17 8.52 23.96
CA PHE A 58 -27.92 7.85 22.89
C PHE A 58 -27.07 7.60 21.64
N GLU A 59 -26.17 8.52 21.28
CA GLU A 59 -25.22 8.34 20.18
C GLU A 59 -24.27 7.18 20.45
N ARG A 60 -23.78 7.02 21.68
CA ARG A 60 -23.01 5.83 22.10
C ARG A 60 -23.78 4.52 21.87
N VAL A 61 -25.09 4.49 22.14
CA VAL A 61 -25.89 3.30 21.80
C VAL A 61 -25.91 3.06 20.28
N LEU A 62 -25.96 4.11 19.47
CA LEU A 62 -25.93 3.99 18.00
C LEU A 62 -24.55 3.60 17.43
N GLU A 63 -23.45 3.87 18.12
CA GLU A 63 -22.12 3.34 17.75
C GLU A 63 -22.04 1.81 17.89
N ARG A 64 -22.91 1.23 18.73
CA ARG A 64 -23.04 -0.21 19.00
C ARG A 64 -24.09 -0.86 18.10
N ASP A 65 -25.25 -0.22 17.97
CA ASP A 65 -26.33 -0.62 17.09
C ASP A 65 -26.91 0.61 16.37
N ALA A 66 -26.45 0.84 15.14
CA ALA A 66 -26.86 1.98 14.33
C ALA A 66 -28.37 1.99 14.00
N SER A 67 -29.06 0.87 14.20
CA SER A 67 -30.49 0.66 13.97
C SER A 67 -31.33 0.67 15.26
N HIS A 68 -30.72 0.98 16.41
CA HIS A 68 -31.39 0.93 17.71
C HIS A 68 -32.57 1.91 17.79
N LEU A 69 -33.79 1.35 17.64
CA LEU A 69 -35.02 2.12 17.45
C LEU A 69 -35.30 3.07 18.61
N ALA A 70 -35.12 2.64 19.87
CA ALA A 70 -35.41 3.50 21.02
C ALA A 70 -34.47 4.72 21.09
N SER A 71 -33.19 4.55 20.72
CA SER A 71 -32.22 5.65 20.70
C SER A 71 -32.48 6.62 19.56
N LEU A 72 -32.82 6.12 18.37
CA LEU A 72 -33.23 6.97 17.24
C LEU A 72 -34.48 7.80 17.57
N ALA A 73 -35.48 7.18 18.19
CA ALA A 73 -36.68 7.88 18.62
C ALA A 73 -36.39 8.94 19.68
N ALA A 74 -35.53 8.64 20.65
CA ALA A 74 -35.15 9.59 21.69
C ALA A 74 -34.35 10.77 21.14
N LEU A 75 -33.37 10.52 20.26
CA LEU A 75 -32.61 11.58 19.59
C LEU A 75 -33.49 12.46 18.71
N ALA A 76 -34.47 11.87 18.00
CA ALA A 76 -35.44 12.64 17.22
C ALA A 76 -36.24 13.61 18.11
N ARG A 77 -36.71 13.15 19.28
CA ARG A 77 -37.44 13.99 20.25
C ARG A 77 -36.54 15.06 20.86
N LEU A 78 -35.32 14.70 21.31
CA LEU A 78 -34.35 15.66 21.87
C LEU A 78 -33.97 16.75 20.86
N ALA A 79 -33.74 16.39 19.60
CA ALA A 79 -33.46 17.35 18.55
C ALA A 79 -34.66 18.26 18.27
N ARG A 80 -35.88 17.70 18.24
CA ARG A 80 -37.13 18.47 18.07
C ARG A 80 -37.30 19.49 19.21
N ASP A 81 -37.15 19.03 20.45
CA ASP A 81 -37.35 19.86 21.64
C ASP A 81 -36.23 20.91 21.78
N GLY A 82 -35.03 20.62 21.27
CA GLY A 82 -33.90 21.55 21.15
C GLY A 82 -33.93 22.47 19.93
N GLY A 83 -35.00 22.48 19.12
CA GLY A 83 -35.13 23.34 17.94
C GLY A 83 -34.25 22.96 16.73
N ARG A 84 -33.66 21.75 16.74
CA ARG A 84 -32.79 21.22 15.68
C ARG A 84 -33.61 20.39 14.68
N ALA A 85 -34.44 21.06 13.89
CA ALA A 85 -35.44 20.42 13.03
C ALA A 85 -34.86 19.40 12.03
N ASP A 86 -33.77 19.73 11.33
CA ASP A 86 -33.12 18.82 10.37
C ASP A 86 -32.63 17.53 11.03
N GLU A 87 -31.98 17.65 12.19
CA GLU A 87 -31.50 16.51 12.96
C GLU A 87 -32.65 15.64 13.50
N ALA A 88 -33.74 16.28 13.93
CA ALA A 88 -34.94 15.57 14.35
C ALA A 88 -35.57 14.75 13.21
N VAL A 89 -35.67 15.35 12.02
CA VAL A 89 -36.17 14.70 10.79
C VAL A 89 -35.23 13.56 10.37
N ASP A 90 -33.91 13.75 10.46
CA ASP A 90 -32.91 12.73 10.16
C ASP A 90 -33.07 11.48 11.03
N HIS A 91 -33.09 11.65 12.35
CA HIS A 91 -33.22 10.54 13.30
C HIS A 91 -34.59 9.84 13.18
N ALA A 92 -35.67 10.61 13.05
CA ALA A 92 -37.01 10.05 12.84
C ALA A 92 -37.09 9.29 11.50
N GLY A 93 -36.46 9.81 10.45
CA GLY A 93 -36.35 9.16 9.15
C GLY A 93 -35.65 7.80 9.24
N ARG A 94 -34.49 7.76 9.89
CA ARG A 94 -33.74 6.51 10.15
C ARG A 94 -34.55 5.51 10.97
N PHE A 95 -35.24 5.98 12.02
CA PHE A 95 -36.14 5.13 12.80
C PHE A 95 -37.18 4.46 11.89
N LEU A 96 -37.84 5.23 11.02
CA LEU A 96 -38.90 4.71 10.15
C LEU A 96 -38.37 3.75 9.08
N ASP A 97 -37.12 3.94 8.65
CA ASP A 97 -36.46 3.06 7.70
C ASP A 97 -36.05 1.74 8.34
N ALA A 98 -35.36 1.78 9.49
CA ALA A 98 -35.03 0.58 10.27
C ALA A 98 -36.30 -0.18 10.72
N TRP A 99 -37.38 0.55 11.05
CA TRP A 99 -38.68 -0.06 11.38
C TRP A 99 -39.29 -0.82 10.19
N ARG A 100 -39.23 -0.25 8.98
CA ARG A 100 -39.92 -0.78 7.79
C ARG A 100 -39.52 -2.22 7.47
N HIS A 101 -38.27 -2.55 7.71
CA HIS A 101 -37.66 -3.81 7.30
C HIS A 101 -37.54 -4.83 8.43
N ARG A 102 -38.03 -4.50 9.63
CA ARG A 102 -37.96 -5.38 10.80
C ARG A 102 -39.09 -6.41 10.76
N GLY A 103 -38.73 -7.70 10.78
CA GLY A 103 -39.70 -8.80 10.77
C GLY A 103 -40.59 -8.84 12.01
N ASP A 104 -40.02 -8.60 13.20
CA ASP A 104 -40.74 -8.52 14.48
C ASP A 104 -40.40 -7.20 15.21
N PRO A 105 -41.16 -6.12 14.98
CA PRO A 105 -40.88 -4.83 15.61
C PRO A 105 -41.38 -4.78 17.07
N PRO A 106 -40.67 -4.09 17.99
CA PRO A 106 -41.06 -4.03 19.40
C PRO A 106 -42.43 -3.37 19.60
N ARG A 107 -43.36 -4.07 20.25
CA ARG A 107 -44.76 -3.65 20.39
C ARG A 107 -44.91 -2.32 21.13
N GLU A 108 -44.07 -2.09 22.13
CA GLU A 108 -44.02 -0.87 22.93
C GLU A 108 -43.64 0.39 22.13
N LEU A 109 -43.07 0.23 20.93
CA LEU A 109 -42.67 1.33 20.06
C LEU A 109 -43.70 1.65 18.95
N PHE A 110 -44.85 0.96 18.88
CA PHE A 110 -45.86 1.20 17.83
C PHE A 110 -46.44 2.61 17.86
N ASP A 111 -46.73 3.14 19.05
CA ASP A 111 -47.21 4.50 19.19
C ASP A 111 -46.11 5.52 18.88
N THR A 112 -44.87 5.24 19.28
CA THR A 112 -43.69 6.03 18.88
C THR A 112 -43.55 6.06 17.36
N ARG A 113 -43.74 4.94 16.67
CA ARG A 113 -43.72 4.89 15.20
C ARG A 113 -44.81 5.75 14.57
N ARG A 114 -46.03 5.73 15.12
CA ARG A 114 -47.14 6.58 14.64
C ARG A 114 -46.83 8.06 14.86
N GLU A 115 -46.32 8.41 16.04
CA GLU A 115 -45.90 9.78 16.38
C GLU A 115 -44.83 10.28 15.41
N LEU A 116 -43.73 9.55 15.26
CA LEU A 116 -42.61 9.96 14.40
C LEU A 116 -43.02 10.02 12.92
N ALA A 117 -43.89 9.11 12.46
CA ALA A 117 -44.43 9.17 11.11
C ALA A 117 -45.31 10.41 10.87
N ALA A 118 -46.11 10.82 11.86
CA ALA A 118 -46.90 12.05 11.78
C ALA A 118 -45.99 13.29 11.81
N PHE A 119 -45.01 13.32 12.73
CA PHE A 119 -44.02 14.39 12.83
C PHE A 119 -43.24 14.57 11.52
N VAL A 120 -42.68 13.51 10.95
CA VAL A 120 -41.93 13.61 9.69
C VAL A 120 -42.83 14.11 8.55
N ARG A 121 -44.10 13.69 8.49
CA ARG A 121 -45.03 14.18 7.46
C ARG A 121 -45.30 15.68 7.58
N GLU A 122 -45.29 16.21 8.80
CA GLU A 122 -45.52 17.63 9.06
C GLU A 122 -44.24 18.46 8.90
N ALA A 123 -43.11 17.97 9.41
CA ALA A 123 -41.84 18.68 9.46
C ALA A 123 -41.02 18.60 8.17
N ASP A 124 -41.20 17.55 7.36
CA ASP A 124 -40.49 17.35 6.09
C ASP A 124 -41.50 17.39 4.92
N PRO A 125 -41.71 18.57 4.28
CA PRO A 125 -42.65 18.71 3.17
C PRO A 125 -42.21 17.94 1.91
N LEU A 126 -40.95 17.52 1.82
CA LEU A 126 -40.38 16.81 0.66
C LEU A 126 -40.26 15.30 0.89
N ARG A 127 -40.73 14.79 2.05
CA ARG A 127 -40.57 13.39 2.45
C ARG A 127 -41.10 12.40 1.43
N GLU A 128 -42.26 12.68 0.84
CA GLU A 128 -42.88 11.77 -0.12
C GLU A 128 -42.07 11.64 -1.41
N ASP A 129 -41.43 12.72 -1.84
CA ASP A 129 -40.55 12.73 -3.01
C ASP A 129 -39.27 11.95 -2.72
N LEU A 130 -38.66 12.15 -1.54
CA LEU A 130 -37.51 11.36 -1.08
C LEU A 130 -37.80 9.86 -1.05
N VAL A 131 -38.90 9.44 -0.41
CA VAL A 131 -39.26 8.02 -0.30
C VAL A 131 -39.55 7.41 -1.68
N ARG A 132 -40.20 8.17 -2.58
CA ARG A 132 -40.51 7.73 -3.94
C ARG A 132 -39.24 7.56 -4.78
N LEU A 133 -38.35 8.54 -4.73
CA LEU A 133 -37.06 8.55 -5.43
C LEU A 133 -36.24 7.33 -5.01
N ARG A 134 -36.05 7.13 -3.70
CA ARG A 134 -35.30 6.00 -3.15
C ARG A 134 -35.90 4.66 -3.56
N ARG A 135 -37.20 4.47 -3.36
CA ARG A 135 -37.90 3.21 -3.70
C ARG A 135 -37.78 2.89 -5.19
N SER A 136 -37.97 3.87 -6.05
CA SER A 136 -37.88 3.68 -7.50
C SER A 136 -36.47 3.27 -7.92
N TYR A 137 -35.45 3.90 -7.33
CA TYR A 137 -34.05 3.62 -7.65
C TYR A 137 -33.61 2.24 -7.15
N VAL A 138 -33.77 1.99 -5.85
CA VAL A 138 -33.40 0.71 -5.21
C VAL A 138 -34.14 -0.45 -5.85
N GLY A 139 -35.45 -0.33 -6.09
CA GLY A 139 -36.21 -1.38 -6.77
C GLY A 139 -35.73 -1.66 -8.19
N SER A 140 -35.26 -0.64 -8.91
CA SER A 140 -34.69 -0.80 -10.25
C SER A 140 -33.33 -1.51 -10.21
N LEU A 141 -32.45 -1.14 -9.28
CA LEU A 141 -31.16 -1.78 -9.08
C LEU A 141 -31.31 -3.23 -8.61
N LEU A 142 -32.19 -3.51 -7.65
CA LEU A 142 -32.49 -4.86 -7.18
C LEU A 142 -33.00 -5.75 -8.33
N SER A 143 -33.89 -5.22 -9.19
CA SER A 143 -34.38 -5.94 -10.38
C SER A 143 -33.29 -6.20 -11.42
N LEU A 144 -32.32 -5.31 -11.58
CA LEU A 144 -31.19 -5.51 -12.48
C LEU A 144 -30.19 -6.51 -11.89
N ALA A 145 -29.87 -6.39 -10.60
CA ALA A 145 -28.99 -7.30 -9.88
C ALA A 145 -29.51 -8.73 -9.90
N ALA A 146 -30.80 -8.95 -9.61
CA ALA A 146 -31.42 -10.27 -9.67
C ALA A 146 -31.23 -10.93 -11.06
N ARG A 147 -31.44 -10.16 -12.15
CA ARG A 147 -31.21 -10.65 -13.52
C ARG A 147 -29.75 -10.98 -13.83
N GLN A 148 -28.80 -10.31 -13.18
CA GLN A 148 -27.39 -10.63 -13.31
C GLN A 148 -27.02 -11.88 -12.51
N MET A 149 -27.54 -12.02 -11.30
CA MET A 149 -27.38 -13.24 -10.48
C MET A 149 -27.97 -14.47 -11.19
N ASP A 150 -29.14 -14.35 -11.84
CA ASP A 150 -29.73 -15.42 -12.66
C ASP A 150 -28.84 -15.86 -13.84
N ARG A 151 -27.88 -15.02 -14.24
CA ARG A 151 -26.90 -15.28 -15.30
C ARG A 151 -25.50 -15.59 -14.76
N ALA A 152 -25.35 -15.74 -13.44
CA ALA A 152 -24.07 -15.85 -12.74
C ALA A 152 -23.08 -14.70 -13.02
N ALA A 153 -23.59 -13.52 -13.38
CA ALA A 153 -22.81 -12.29 -13.54
C ALA A 153 -22.65 -11.57 -12.19
N TRP A 154 -21.92 -12.22 -11.29
CA TRP A 154 -21.81 -11.86 -9.88
C TRP A 154 -21.16 -10.50 -9.61
N HIS A 155 -20.15 -10.11 -10.39
CA HIS A 155 -19.48 -8.80 -10.24
C HIS A 155 -20.41 -7.64 -10.60
N SER A 156 -21.15 -7.82 -11.70
CA SER A 156 -22.15 -6.87 -12.15
C SER A 156 -23.29 -6.73 -11.13
N ALA A 157 -23.77 -7.84 -10.58
CA ALA A 157 -24.79 -7.84 -9.52
C ALA A 157 -24.29 -7.17 -8.24
N ARG A 158 -23.06 -7.48 -7.79
CA ARG A 158 -22.43 -6.91 -6.59
C ARG A 158 -22.39 -5.39 -6.67
N THR A 159 -21.97 -4.86 -7.82
CA THR A 159 -21.92 -3.40 -8.04
C THR A 159 -23.28 -2.75 -7.81
N MET A 160 -24.34 -3.31 -8.40
CA MET A 160 -25.70 -2.76 -8.30
C MET A 160 -26.25 -2.86 -6.88
N LEU A 161 -26.01 -3.97 -6.19
CA LEU A 161 -26.45 -4.16 -4.80
C LEU A 161 -25.70 -3.27 -3.83
N ALA A 162 -24.38 -3.14 -3.98
CA ALA A 162 -23.56 -2.25 -3.16
C ALA A 162 -23.99 -0.78 -3.32
N GLU A 163 -24.23 -0.33 -4.56
CA GLU A 163 -24.74 1.03 -4.82
C GLU A 163 -26.14 1.26 -4.25
N ALA A 164 -27.03 0.28 -4.39
CA ALA A 164 -28.36 0.33 -3.78
C ALA A 164 -28.28 0.38 -2.26
N LEU A 165 -27.34 -0.35 -1.64
CA LEU A 165 -27.18 -0.42 -0.19
C LEU A 165 -26.69 0.91 0.38
N VAL A 166 -25.82 1.64 -0.33
CA VAL A 166 -25.44 3.01 0.07
C VAL A 166 -26.66 3.94 0.09
N THR A 167 -27.62 3.72 -0.82
CA THR A 167 -28.84 4.53 -0.95
C THR A 167 -29.91 4.15 0.09
N ASP A 168 -30.06 2.86 0.41
CA ASP A 168 -30.98 2.35 1.45
C ASP A 168 -30.29 1.28 2.33
N PRO A 169 -29.47 1.70 3.32
CA PRO A 169 -28.63 0.79 4.11
C PRO A 169 -29.39 -0.26 4.91
N GLU A 170 -30.65 0.02 5.24
CA GLU A 170 -31.51 -0.83 6.08
C GLU A 170 -32.30 -1.86 5.25
N HIS A 171 -32.10 -1.94 3.92
CA HIS A 171 -32.86 -2.83 3.07
C HIS A 171 -32.34 -4.29 3.12
N PRO A 172 -33.11 -5.26 3.64
CA PRO A 172 -32.63 -6.59 3.96
C PRO A 172 -32.29 -7.40 2.71
N ASP A 173 -33.06 -7.25 1.63
CA ASP A 173 -32.80 -7.98 0.38
C ASP A 173 -31.47 -7.58 -0.28
N LEU A 174 -30.96 -6.36 -0.03
CA LEU A 174 -29.68 -5.91 -0.57
C LEU A 174 -28.52 -6.60 0.15
N ALA A 175 -28.56 -6.61 1.49
CA ALA A 175 -27.60 -7.32 2.32
C ALA A 175 -27.65 -8.82 2.06
N ALA A 176 -28.85 -9.41 1.96
CA ALA A 176 -29.03 -10.83 1.62
C ALA A 176 -28.51 -11.16 0.21
N GLY A 177 -28.72 -10.27 -0.77
CA GLY A 177 -28.16 -10.44 -2.11
C GLY A 177 -26.62 -10.42 -2.11
N LEU A 178 -26.00 -9.49 -1.38
CA LEU A 178 -24.53 -9.44 -1.24
C LEU A 178 -23.98 -10.65 -0.50
N ALA A 179 -24.67 -11.11 0.56
CA ALA A 179 -24.32 -12.34 1.27
C ALA A 179 -24.40 -13.55 0.33
N ARG A 180 -25.47 -13.66 -0.47
CA ARG A 180 -25.61 -14.70 -1.49
C ARG A 180 -24.47 -14.67 -2.52
N ILE A 181 -24.03 -13.49 -2.97
CA ILE A 181 -22.88 -13.35 -3.87
C ILE A 181 -21.60 -13.90 -3.23
N ARG A 182 -21.38 -13.68 -1.93
CA ARG A 182 -20.21 -14.24 -1.22
C ARG A 182 -20.26 -15.77 -1.10
N LEU A 183 -21.46 -16.36 -1.08
CA LEU A 183 -21.68 -17.80 -0.99
C LEU A 183 -21.64 -18.50 -2.36
N GLU A 184 -22.16 -17.87 -3.41
CA GLU A 184 -22.33 -18.48 -4.74
C GLU A 184 -21.32 -17.99 -5.79
N GLY A 185 -20.64 -16.87 -5.53
CA GLY A 185 -19.67 -16.24 -6.44
C GLY A 185 -18.32 -16.95 -6.52
N GLY A 186 -17.45 -16.42 -7.37
CA GLY A 186 -16.05 -16.86 -7.47
C GLY A 186 -15.23 -16.58 -6.20
N ASN A 187 -14.02 -17.13 -6.10
CA ASN A 187 -13.15 -16.98 -4.92
C ASN A 187 -12.83 -15.50 -4.65
N GLU A 188 -12.71 -14.70 -5.70
CA GLU A 188 -12.45 -13.26 -5.66
C GLU A 188 -13.62 -12.43 -5.08
N LEU A 189 -14.80 -13.04 -4.91
CA LEU A 189 -15.98 -12.42 -4.33
C LEU A 189 -16.32 -12.98 -2.93
N ALA A 190 -15.75 -14.13 -2.59
CA ALA A 190 -15.90 -14.75 -1.28
C ALA A 190 -14.98 -14.07 -0.26
N VAL A 191 -15.25 -14.31 1.01
CA VAL A 191 -14.43 -13.81 2.14
C VAL A 191 -13.96 -15.00 2.96
N GLU A 192 -12.87 -14.85 3.71
CA GLU A 192 -12.46 -15.86 4.68
C GLU A 192 -13.60 -16.11 5.68
N ASP A 193 -13.92 -17.38 5.88
CA ASP A 193 -15.03 -17.84 6.71
C ASP A 193 -14.75 -19.26 7.19
N GLU A 194 -14.51 -19.40 8.49
CA GLU A 194 -14.23 -20.68 9.15
C GLU A 194 -15.37 -21.70 8.97
N THR A 195 -16.60 -21.24 8.74
CA THR A 195 -17.76 -22.10 8.49
C THR A 195 -17.91 -22.52 7.03
N GLY A 196 -17.13 -21.94 6.12
CA GLY A 196 -17.24 -22.16 4.68
C GLY A 196 -18.65 -21.87 4.14
N GLY A 197 -19.33 -20.85 4.70
CA GLY A 197 -20.70 -20.45 4.35
C GLY A 197 -21.81 -21.34 4.87
N ALA A 198 -21.49 -22.40 5.61
CA ALA A 198 -22.49 -23.26 6.22
C ALA A 198 -23.09 -22.57 7.47
N ASP A 199 -24.36 -22.81 7.76
CA ASP A 199 -24.92 -22.51 9.07
C ASP A 199 -24.63 -23.69 10.00
N PRO A 200 -23.61 -23.63 10.89
CA PRO A 200 -23.27 -24.75 11.77
C PRO A 200 -24.37 -25.02 12.81
N MET A 201 -25.31 -24.10 12.97
CA MET A 201 -26.38 -24.13 13.96
C MET A 201 -27.74 -24.46 13.34
N GLY A 202 -27.85 -24.58 12.01
CA GLY A 202 -29.14 -24.50 11.30
C GLY A 202 -30.24 -25.49 11.76
N ASP A 203 -29.85 -26.59 12.42
CA ASP A 203 -30.75 -27.62 12.93
C ASP A 203 -31.09 -27.48 14.44
N VAL A 204 -30.41 -26.59 15.18
CA VAL A 204 -30.47 -26.47 16.65
C VAL A 204 -30.41 -25.02 17.14
N SER A 205 -31.08 -24.70 18.26
CA SER A 205 -31.03 -23.33 18.80
C SER A 205 -29.78 -23.10 19.69
N PRO A 206 -29.33 -21.84 19.89
CA PRO A 206 -28.26 -21.53 20.83
C PRO A 206 -28.55 -22.00 22.26
N GLU A 207 -29.81 -21.94 22.69
CA GLU A 207 -30.24 -22.43 24.01
C GLU A 207 -30.12 -23.95 24.10
N TRP A 208 -30.47 -24.66 23.03
CA TRP A 208 -30.28 -26.11 22.96
C TRP A 208 -28.81 -26.48 23.11
N ILE A 209 -27.90 -25.77 22.42
CA ILE A 209 -26.46 -26.01 22.56
C ILE A 209 -26.00 -25.75 23.99
N ALA A 210 -26.39 -24.63 24.59
CA ALA A 210 -26.01 -24.31 25.97
C ALA A 210 -26.51 -25.35 26.99
N GLU A 211 -27.64 -26.00 26.71
CA GLU A 211 -28.18 -27.09 27.54
C GLU A 211 -27.42 -28.41 27.33
N HIS A 212 -27.03 -28.75 26.09
CA HIS A 212 -26.50 -30.08 25.74
C HIS A 212 -24.97 -30.15 25.76
N ASP A 213 -24.25 -29.07 25.45
CA ASP A 213 -22.77 -29.06 25.48
C ASP A 213 -22.19 -29.54 26.83
N PRO A 214 -22.76 -29.18 28.00
CA PRO A 214 -22.29 -29.71 29.29
C PRO A 214 -22.34 -31.24 29.41
N GLU A 215 -23.26 -31.93 28.70
CA GLU A 215 -23.36 -33.39 28.70
C GLU A 215 -22.20 -34.05 27.93
N HIS A 216 -21.60 -33.30 27.01
CA HIS A 216 -20.54 -33.73 26.09
C HIS A 216 -19.17 -33.12 26.43
N ALA A 217 -19.03 -32.46 27.57
CA ALA A 217 -17.81 -31.75 27.99
C ALA A 217 -16.63 -32.63 28.43
N SER A 218 -16.75 -33.96 28.28
CA SER A 218 -15.71 -34.93 28.63
C SER A 218 -15.48 -35.92 27.51
N TRP A 219 -14.22 -36.33 27.30
CA TRP A 219 -13.89 -37.25 26.20
C TRP A 219 -14.76 -38.52 26.11
N PRO A 220 -15.10 -39.24 27.21
CA PRO A 220 -15.96 -40.43 27.13
C PRO A 220 -17.37 -40.16 26.59
N THR A 221 -17.90 -38.96 26.80
CA THR A 221 -19.22 -38.52 26.33
C THR A 221 -19.14 -37.56 25.14
N ALA A 222 -17.95 -37.32 24.59
CA ALA A 222 -17.71 -36.38 23.49
C ALA A 222 -18.71 -36.51 22.34
N TRP A 223 -19.04 -35.39 21.72
CA TRP A 223 -19.84 -35.34 20.50
C TRP A 223 -19.20 -36.17 19.39
N THR A 224 -20.03 -36.77 18.53
CA THR A 224 -19.58 -37.50 17.34
C THR A 224 -20.37 -37.13 16.10
N LEU A 225 -19.72 -37.04 14.95
CA LEU A 225 -20.32 -36.77 13.65
C LEU A 225 -19.65 -37.63 12.57
N GLU A 226 -20.44 -38.38 11.81
CA GLU A 226 -19.95 -39.05 10.59
C GLU A 226 -20.28 -38.18 9.37
N THR A 227 -19.29 -38.04 8.49
CA THR A 227 -19.37 -37.33 7.20
C THR A 227 -19.04 -38.31 6.07
N GLU A 228 -18.90 -37.85 4.83
CA GLU A 228 -18.58 -38.74 3.70
C GLU A 228 -17.18 -39.33 3.85
N HIS A 229 -16.23 -38.53 4.33
CA HIS A 229 -14.81 -38.86 4.37
C HIS A 229 -14.20 -38.89 5.79
N TYR A 230 -14.92 -38.41 6.81
CA TYR A 230 -14.42 -38.35 8.18
C TYR A 230 -15.40 -38.86 9.25
N ARG A 231 -14.84 -39.39 10.34
CA ARG A 231 -15.54 -39.60 11.62
C ARG A 231 -14.97 -38.66 12.67
N ILE A 232 -15.75 -37.68 13.07
CA ILE A 232 -15.30 -36.59 13.94
C ILE A 232 -15.78 -36.86 15.36
N ARG A 233 -14.91 -36.64 16.34
CA ARG A 233 -15.19 -36.73 17.76
C ARG A 233 -14.60 -35.52 18.50
N THR A 234 -15.40 -34.85 19.33
CA THR A 234 -14.92 -33.69 20.08
C THR A 234 -15.72 -33.41 21.36
N ASP A 235 -15.03 -32.99 22.42
CA ASP A 235 -15.59 -32.42 23.65
C ASP A 235 -15.41 -30.90 23.73
N ALA A 236 -14.98 -30.26 22.63
CA ALA A 236 -14.85 -28.80 22.49
C ALA A 236 -16.18 -28.08 22.15
N GLY A 237 -17.31 -28.81 22.22
CA GLY A 237 -18.66 -28.29 21.97
C GLY A 237 -19.21 -28.54 20.56
N TYR A 238 -20.52 -28.45 20.44
CA TYR A 238 -21.26 -28.80 19.21
C TYR A 238 -20.89 -27.92 18.01
N ARG A 239 -20.65 -26.63 18.25
CA ARG A 239 -20.27 -25.71 17.17
C ARG A 239 -18.95 -26.11 16.52
N VAL A 240 -17.96 -26.55 17.30
CA VAL A 240 -16.67 -27.05 16.78
C VAL A 240 -16.89 -28.29 15.92
N LEU A 241 -17.70 -29.24 16.40
CA LEU A 241 -18.05 -30.46 15.67
C LEU A 241 -18.56 -30.16 14.26
N ARG A 242 -19.52 -29.23 14.14
CA ARG A 242 -20.18 -28.90 12.87
C ARG A 242 -19.27 -28.12 11.92
N ILE A 243 -18.56 -27.12 12.45
CA ILE A 243 -17.64 -26.30 11.64
C ILE A 243 -16.52 -27.17 11.09
N VAL A 244 -15.85 -27.95 11.95
CA VAL A 244 -14.74 -28.81 11.51
C VAL A 244 -15.23 -29.86 10.52
N GLY A 245 -16.42 -30.43 10.72
CA GLY A 245 -16.94 -31.41 9.76
C GLY A 245 -17.18 -30.86 8.37
N HIS A 246 -17.68 -29.63 8.25
CA HIS A 246 -17.79 -28.99 6.94
C HIS A 246 -16.43 -28.61 6.36
N ALA A 247 -15.56 -27.99 7.16
CA ALA A 247 -14.24 -27.53 6.71
C ALA A 247 -13.36 -28.67 6.21
N MET A 248 -13.32 -29.79 6.94
CA MET A 248 -12.53 -30.98 6.56
C MET A 248 -13.03 -31.58 5.25
N GLU A 249 -14.34 -31.60 5.00
CA GLU A 249 -14.92 -32.08 3.74
C GLU A 249 -14.53 -31.20 2.54
N GLN A 250 -14.51 -29.87 2.71
CA GLN A 250 -14.03 -28.98 1.65
C GLN A 250 -12.54 -29.18 1.37
N MET A 251 -11.74 -29.30 2.43
CA MET A 251 -10.30 -29.51 2.30
C MET A 251 -9.98 -30.87 1.66
N GLN A 252 -10.73 -31.93 1.99
CA GLN A 252 -10.58 -33.25 1.36
C GLN A 252 -10.77 -33.20 -0.14
N ARG A 253 -11.83 -32.51 -0.60
CA ARG A 253 -12.10 -32.33 -2.04
C ARG A 253 -10.96 -31.59 -2.72
N PHE A 254 -10.44 -30.56 -2.06
CA PHE A 254 -9.29 -29.82 -2.55
C PHE A 254 -8.03 -30.68 -2.63
N TYR A 255 -7.72 -31.49 -1.61
CA TYR A 255 -6.56 -32.40 -1.63
C TYR A 255 -6.61 -33.39 -2.78
N ARG A 256 -7.78 -33.92 -3.12
CA ARG A 256 -7.93 -34.82 -4.29
C ARG A 256 -7.53 -34.12 -5.58
N VAL A 257 -7.96 -32.88 -5.77
CA VAL A 257 -7.63 -32.08 -6.97
C VAL A 257 -6.15 -31.73 -6.97
N PHE A 258 -5.62 -31.25 -5.86
CA PHE A 258 -4.22 -30.84 -5.73
C PHE A 258 -3.25 -32.01 -5.99
N HIS A 259 -3.46 -33.15 -5.32
CA HIS A 259 -2.63 -34.34 -5.49
C HIS A 259 -2.98 -35.17 -6.74
N GLN A 260 -4.03 -34.78 -7.50
CA GLN A 260 -4.61 -35.54 -8.61
C GLN A 260 -4.95 -36.99 -8.24
N TYR A 261 -5.33 -37.22 -6.98
CA TYR A 261 -5.59 -38.55 -6.45
C TYR A 261 -7.09 -38.85 -6.47
N LYS A 262 -7.48 -39.82 -7.30
CA LYS A 262 -8.88 -40.26 -7.48
C LYS A 262 -9.84 -39.08 -7.75
N VAL A 263 -9.49 -38.19 -8.66
CA VAL A 263 -10.29 -36.99 -9.00
C VAL A 263 -11.68 -37.35 -9.57
N ASP A 264 -11.83 -38.57 -10.08
CA ASP A 264 -13.04 -39.14 -10.69
C ASP A 264 -14.10 -39.65 -9.68
N GLY A 265 -13.89 -39.45 -8.37
CA GLY A 265 -14.83 -39.91 -7.35
C GLY A 265 -14.49 -41.27 -6.72
N GLY A 266 -13.34 -41.88 -7.06
CA GLY A 266 -12.91 -43.14 -6.43
C GLY A 266 -12.82 -43.06 -4.89
N ALA A 267 -13.13 -44.17 -4.20
CA ALA A 267 -13.21 -44.21 -2.73
C ALA A 267 -11.86 -43.92 -2.03
N VAL A 268 -11.88 -43.09 -0.99
CA VAL A 268 -10.75 -42.80 -0.10
C VAL A 268 -11.06 -43.38 1.29
N PRO A 269 -10.08 -43.97 2.01
CA PRO A 269 -10.33 -44.46 3.37
C PRO A 269 -10.87 -43.35 4.29
N VAL A 270 -11.95 -43.65 5.02
CA VAL A 270 -12.53 -42.74 6.02
C VAL A 270 -11.54 -42.57 7.18
N ALA A 271 -11.16 -41.33 7.48
CA ALA A 271 -10.24 -41.01 8.57
C ALA A 271 -11.00 -40.57 9.83
N GLY A 272 -10.46 -40.86 11.02
CA GLY A 272 -10.96 -40.26 12.26
C GLY A 272 -10.45 -38.82 12.41
N VAL A 273 -11.21 -37.95 13.06
CA VAL A 273 -10.79 -36.61 13.46
C VAL A 273 -11.14 -36.43 14.93
N HIS A 274 -10.13 -36.31 15.78
CA HIS A 274 -10.27 -36.20 17.23
C HIS A 274 -9.83 -34.81 17.67
N ILE A 275 -10.75 -34.02 18.25
CA ILE A 275 -10.47 -32.65 18.70
C ILE A 275 -10.80 -32.57 20.18
N PHE A 276 -9.77 -32.42 21.01
CA PHE A 276 -9.94 -32.25 22.45
C PHE A 276 -10.28 -30.80 22.79
N LYS A 277 -10.98 -30.57 23.91
CA LYS A 277 -11.32 -29.21 24.34
C LYS A 277 -10.11 -28.33 24.63
N ASP A 278 -9.00 -28.92 25.09
CA ASP A 278 -7.81 -28.18 25.46
C ASP A 278 -6.51 -28.98 25.27
N ARG A 279 -5.38 -28.28 25.38
CA ARG A 279 -4.03 -28.85 25.21
C ARG A 279 -3.70 -29.91 26.27
N SER A 280 -4.20 -29.77 27.48
CA SER A 280 -3.92 -30.72 28.57
C SER A 280 -4.61 -32.05 28.30
N GLU A 281 -5.85 -32.02 27.86
CA GLU A 281 -6.61 -33.21 27.49
C GLU A 281 -6.02 -33.88 26.24
N TYR A 282 -5.63 -33.11 25.23
CA TYR A 282 -4.89 -33.64 24.08
C TYR A 282 -3.59 -34.36 24.48
N ARG A 283 -2.80 -33.79 25.38
CA ARG A 283 -1.55 -34.43 25.84
C ARG A 283 -1.80 -35.73 26.59
N THR A 284 -2.85 -35.80 27.38
CA THR A 284 -3.12 -36.94 28.26
C THR A 284 -3.91 -38.06 27.57
N LEU A 285 -4.86 -37.71 26.70
CA LEU A 285 -5.78 -38.65 26.05
C LEU A 285 -5.52 -38.81 24.56
N GLY A 286 -4.91 -37.82 23.90
CA GLY A 286 -4.68 -37.81 22.47
C GLY A 286 -3.51 -38.68 22.01
N GLY A 287 -2.65 -39.13 22.93
CA GLY A 287 -1.47 -39.93 22.58
C GLY A 287 -0.40 -39.13 21.84
N SER A 288 -0.26 -37.84 22.17
CA SER A 288 0.70 -36.92 21.54
C SER A 288 2.09 -37.56 21.46
N PRO A 289 2.72 -37.62 20.28
CA PRO A 289 4.03 -38.26 20.12
C PRO A 289 5.15 -37.50 20.84
N VAL A 290 4.97 -36.18 21.03
CA VAL A 290 5.94 -35.25 21.62
C VAL A 290 5.23 -34.08 22.33
N ASP A 291 5.90 -33.42 23.27
CA ASP A 291 5.30 -32.36 24.10
C ASP A 291 4.99 -31.05 23.35
N TRP A 292 5.68 -30.82 22.22
CA TRP A 292 5.57 -29.59 21.44
C TRP A 292 4.53 -29.66 20.32
N ALA A 293 4.05 -30.84 19.94
CA ALA A 293 3.10 -31.01 18.85
C ALA A 293 1.74 -30.41 19.19
N ALA A 294 1.15 -29.67 18.24
CA ALA A 294 -0.20 -29.13 18.37
C ALA A 294 -1.27 -30.12 17.85
N GLY A 295 -0.88 -31.01 16.95
CA GLY A 295 -1.67 -32.14 16.47
C GLY A 295 -0.77 -33.25 15.96
N HIS A 296 -1.36 -34.36 15.51
CA HIS A 296 -0.65 -35.40 14.78
C HIS A 296 -1.60 -36.28 13.94
N TRP A 297 -1.08 -36.81 12.83
CA TRP A 297 -1.67 -37.92 12.09
C TRP A 297 -1.08 -39.26 12.55
N ASN A 298 -1.91 -40.16 13.08
CA ASN A 298 -1.46 -41.48 13.55
C ASN A 298 -1.63 -42.63 12.53
N GLY A 299 -1.83 -42.30 11.25
CA GLY A 299 -2.08 -43.29 10.19
C GLY A 299 -3.55 -43.66 10.00
N THR A 300 -4.43 -43.34 10.96
CA THR A 300 -5.89 -43.56 10.85
C THR A 300 -6.71 -42.34 11.27
N ASN A 301 -6.20 -41.55 12.22
CA ASN A 301 -6.88 -40.40 12.79
C ASN A 301 -6.00 -39.16 12.75
N VAL A 302 -6.63 -38.03 12.41
CA VAL A 302 -6.14 -36.69 12.65
C VAL A 302 -6.50 -36.31 14.08
N VAL A 303 -5.53 -35.89 14.89
CA VAL A 303 -5.74 -35.62 16.32
C VAL A 303 -5.21 -34.24 16.67
N THR A 304 -6.01 -33.41 17.35
CA THR A 304 -5.65 -32.04 17.77
C THR A 304 -6.50 -31.58 18.96
N TYR A 305 -6.41 -30.30 19.35
CA TYR A 305 -7.29 -29.65 20.33
C TYR A 305 -7.80 -28.29 19.82
N ASP A 306 -8.85 -27.76 20.46
CA ASP A 306 -9.33 -26.40 20.22
C ASP A 306 -8.36 -25.38 20.84
N GLN A 307 -7.67 -24.62 19.99
CA GLN A 307 -6.64 -23.67 20.44
C GLN A 307 -7.21 -22.42 21.14
N ARG A 308 -8.53 -22.20 21.08
CA ARG A 308 -9.17 -21.06 21.77
C ARG A 308 -9.15 -21.21 23.28
N GLU A 309 -9.29 -22.43 23.77
CA GLU A 309 -9.25 -22.73 25.21
C GLU A 309 -7.83 -22.56 25.76
N GLY A 310 -7.69 -21.72 26.79
CA GLY A 310 -6.39 -21.33 27.35
C GLY A 310 -5.62 -20.27 26.53
N GLY A 311 -6.27 -19.61 25.56
CA GLY A 311 -5.73 -18.47 24.82
C GLY A 311 -4.50 -18.80 23.97
N GLN A 312 -4.43 -20.03 23.42
CA GLN A 312 -3.29 -20.47 22.60
C GLN A 312 -3.44 -20.10 21.12
N GLY A 313 -4.66 -19.78 20.64
CA GLY A 313 -4.94 -19.42 19.25
C GLY A 313 -6.44 -19.23 18.96
N SER A 314 -6.79 -19.18 17.68
CA SER A 314 -8.14 -19.02 17.14
C SER A 314 -8.72 -20.35 16.61
N LEU A 315 -10.01 -20.37 16.23
CA LEU A 315 -10.59 -21.53 15.54
C LEU A 315 -9.93 -21.74 14.17
N ARG A 316 -9.60 -20.65 13.47
CA ARG A 316 -8.75 -20.65 12.27
C ARG A 316 -7.41 -21.36 12.50
N ASP A 317 -6.76 -21.19 13.65
CA ASP A 317 -5.50 -21.91 13.96
C ASP A 317 -5.73 -23.41 14.21
N THR A 318 -6.84 -23.77 14.86
CA THR A 318 -7.29 -25.17 14.96
C THR A 318 -7.50 -25.79 13.57
N LEU A 319 -8.16 -25.08 12.65
CA LEU A 319 -8.34 -25.52 11.27
C LEU A 319 -7.01 -25.64 10.54
N GLY A 320 -6.07 -24.70 10.73
CA GLY A 320 -4.72 -24.78 10.16
C GLY A 320 -3.97 -26.06 10.56
N VAL A 321 -4.03 -26.43 11.85
CA VAL A 321 -3.45 -27.71 12.32
C VAL A 321 -4.18 -28.91 11.71
N LEU A 322 -5.52 -28.89 11.68
CA LEU A 322 -6.28 -29.97 11.06
C LEU A 322 -5.94 -30.15 9.57
N PHE A 323 -5.75 -29.06 8.85
CA PHE A 323 -5.32 -29.06 7.46
C PHE A 323 -3.92 -29.66 7.31
N HIS A 324 -2.96 -29.20 8.11
CA HIS A 324 -1.61 -29.80 8.18
C HIS A 324 -1.69 -31.31 8.37
N GLU A 325 -2.36 -31.77 9.43
CA GLU A 325 -2.40 -33.18 9.78
C GLU A 325 -3.16 -34.04 8.77
N ALA A 326 -4.26 -33.52 8.22
CA ALA A 326 -5.03 -34.21 7.19
C ALA A 326 -4.25 -34.37 5.88
N SER A 327 -3.32 -33.45 5.59
CA SER A 327 -2.49 -33.55 4.39
C SER A 327 -1.56 -34.77 4.43
N HIS A 328 -1.12 -35.23 5.62
CA HIS A 328 -0.29 -36.44 5.74
C HIS A 328 -1.02 -37.69 5.23
N GLN A 329 -2.36 -37.73 5.36
CA GLN A 329 -3.18 -38.80 4.79
C GLN A 329 -3.02 -38.85 3.27
N PHE A 330 -3.20 -37.70 2.59
CA PHE A 330 -3.09 -37.61 1.14
C PHE A 330 -1.67 -37.78 0.66
N THR A 331 -0.71 -37.26 1.43
CA THR A 331 0.71 -37.44 1.15
C THR A 331 1.08 -38.93 1.14
N SER A 332 0.63 -39.68 2.13
CA SER A 332 0.83 -41.13 2.20
C SER A 332 0.09 -41.89 1.08
N LEU A 333 -1.14 -41.46 0.74
CA LEU A 333 -1.96 -42.13 -0.28
C LEU A 333 -1.41 -41.94 -1.70
N ALA A 334 -0.85 -40.77 -1.99
CA ALA A 334 -0.38 -40.42 -3.32
C ALA A 334 1.12 -40.66 -3.52
N GLY A 335 1.96 -40.48 -2.49
CA GLY A 335 3.42 -40.68 -2.55
C GLY A 335 3.92 -42.00 -1.92
N GLY A 336 3.06 -42.78 -1.27
CA GLY A 336 3.44 -44.03 -0.61
C GLY A 336 4.23 -43.84 0.70
N SER A 337 4.76 -44.93 1.27
CA SER A 337 5.45 -44.92 2.58
C SER A 337 6.92 -44.52 2.51
N ALA A 338 7.45 -44.23 1.32
CA ALA A 338 8.87 -43.91 1.10
C ALA A 338 9.16 -42.40 1.05
N VAL A 339 8.14 -41.55 1.23
CA VAL A 339 8.26 -40.09 1.21
C VAL A 339 9.18 -39.62 2.36
N PRO A 340 10.22 -38.80 2.08
CA PRO A 340 11.16 -38.33 3.09
C PRO A 340 10.50 -37.30 4.03
N ALA A 341 11.03 -37.15 5.24
CA ALA A 341 10.48 -36.28 6.27
C ALA A 341 10.33 -34.83 5.81
N TRP A 342 11.33 -34.26 5.10
CA TRP A 342 11.26 -32.89 4.58
C TRP A 342 10.08 -32.68 3.62
N LEU A 343 9.76 -33.68 2.78
CA LEU A 343 8.68 -33.59 1.81
C LEU A 343 7.33 -33.84 2.49
N ASN A 344 7.26 -34.78 3.42
CA ASN A 344 6.04 -35.07 4.17
C ASN A 344 5.62 -33.88 5.05
N GLU A 345 6.52 -33.34 5.87
CA GLU A 345 6.25 -32.15 6.69
C GLU A 345 6.17 -30.88 5.86
N GLY A 346 6.96 -30.78 4.79
CA GLY A 346 6.96 -29.62 3.91
C GLY A 346 5.64 -29.46 3.13
N MET A 347 5.10 -30.56 2.61
CA MET A 347 3.77 -30.55 2.00
C MET A 347 2.66 -30.24 3.00
N ALA A 348 2.77 -30.74 4.23
CA ALA A 348 1.80 -30.44 5.27
C ALA A 348 1.83 -28.95 5.68
N SER A 349 3.03 -28.43 5.91
CA SER A 349 3.26 -27.02 6.23
C SER A 349 2.84 -26.09 5.09
N PHE A 350 2.91 -26.53 3.83
CA PHE A 350 2.42 -25.76 2.67
C PHE A 350 0.93 -25.43 2.77
N PHE A 351 0.12 -26.30 3.40
CA PHE A 351 -1.32 -26.08 3.54
C PHE A 351 -1.71 -25.28 4.78
N GLU A 352 -0.80 -24.97 5.70
CA GLU A 352 -1.10 -24.13 6.88
C GLU A 352 -1.44 -22.68 6.52
N GLY A 353 -0.95 -22.20 5.36
CA GLY A 353 -1.30 -20.89 4.83
C GLY A 353 -2.71 -20.82 4.22
N THR A 354 -3.43 -21.94 4.14
CA THR A 354 -4.71 -22.05 3.42
C THR A 354 -5.86 -21.41 4.19
N ARG A 355 -6.78 -20.73 3.48
CA ARG A 355 -8.01 -20.16 4.02
C ARG A 355 -9.24 -20.88 3.46
N LEU A 356 -10.22 -21.11 4.33
CA LEU A 356 -11.56 -21.52 3.91
C LEU A 356 -12.38 -20.26 3.58
N LEU A 357 -13.02 -20.25 2.42
CA LEU A 357 -13.83 -19.14 1.95
C LEU A 357 -15.32 -19.40 2.18
N SER A 358 -16.10 -18.33 2.28
CA SER A 358 -17.56 -18.36 2.49
C SER A 358 -18.34 -19.13 1.42
N ASN A 359 -17.78 -19.37 0.24
CA ASN A 359 -18.40 -20.22 -0.79
C ASN A 359 -18.01 -21.70 -0.67
N GLY A 360 -17.39 -22.11 0.44
CA GLY A 360 -16.89 -23.45 0.70
C GLY A 360 -15.66 -23.82 -0.11
N ARG A 361 -15.03 -22.87 -0.83
CA ARG A 361 -13.80 -23.11 -1.59
C ARG A 361 -12.57 -22.78 -0.75
N ILE A 362 -11.44 -23.22 -1.26
CA ILE A 362 -10.14 -23.10 -0.63
C ILE A 362 -9.31 -22.04 -1.35
N ASP A 363 -8.80 -21.06 -0.58
CA ASP A 363 -7.78 -20.11 -1.01
C ASP A 363 -6.42 -20.58 -0.47
N TRP A 364 -5.44 -20.78 -1.35
CA TRP A 364 -4.23 -21.56 -1.06
C TRP A 364 -3.01 -20.97 -1.76
N ASN A 365 -1.82 -21.56 -1.53
CA ASN A 365 -0.53 -21.04 -2.00
C ASN A 365 -0.19 -19.65 -1.43
N LEU A 366 -0.73 -19.34 -0.26
CA LEU A 366 -0.39 -18.15 0.51
C LEU A 366 0.93 -18.39 1.26
N VAL A 367 1.68 -17.31 1.48
CA VAL A 367 2.87 -17.36 2.34
C VAL A 367 2.42 -17.71 3.76
N ALA A 368 3.17 -18.59 4.43
CA ALA A 368 2.95 -18.92 5.84
C ALA A 368 4.03 -18.23 6.69
N PRO A 369 3.75 -17.05 7.30
CA PRO A 369 4.73 -16.31 8.10
C PRO A 369 5.36 -17.17 9.21
N GLY A 370 4.57 -18.03 9.85
CA GLY A 370 5.05 -18.96 10.89
C GLY A 370 6.05 -20.02 10.39
N ARG A 371 6.28 -20.12 9.09
CA ARG A 371 7.30 -20.98 8.46
C ARG A 371 8.40 -20.18 7.79
N LEU A 372 8.06 -19.07 7.14
CA LEU A 372 9.02 -18.17 6.49
C LEU A 372 10.06 -17.60 7.46
N TYR A 373 9.61 -17.02 8.58
CA TYR A 373 10.53 -16.35 9.49
C TYR A 373 11.45 -17.32 10.25
N PRO A 374 10.97 -18.46 10.78
CA PRO A 374 11.88 -19.44 11.38
C PRO A 374 12.88 -20.04 10.38
N LEU A 375 12.53 -20.13 9.09
CA LEU A 375 13.48 -20.53 8.05
C LEU A 375 14.59 -19.49 7.88
N LEU A 376 14.23 -18.20 7.80
CA LEU A 376 15.19 -17.09 7.69
C LEU A 376 16.10 -17.02 8.92
N ASP A 377 15.55 -17.22 10.11
CA ASP A 377 16.32 -17.25 11.36
C ASP A 377 17.37 -18.37 11.33
N ASP A 378 17.00 -19.57 10.86
CA ASP A 378 17.93 -20.69 10.72
C ASP A 378 19.02 -20.41 9.66
N LEU A 379 18.62 -19.93 8.48
CA LEU A 379 19.52 -19.59 7.36
C LEU A 379 20.54 -18.51 7.74
N ARG A 380 20.19 -17.59 8.64
CA ARG A 380 21.04 -16.50 9.12
C ARG A 380 21.77 -16.82 10.42
N SER A 381 21.49 -17.97 11.04
CA SER A 381 22.11 -18.36 12.30
C SER A 381 23.62 -18.57 12.14
N ALA A 382 24.35 -18.59 13.26
CA ALA A 382 25.80 -18.85 13.23
C ALA A 382 26.14 -20.26 12.70
N ARG A 383 25.16 -21.18 12.64
CA ARG A 383 25.30 -22.57 12.20
C ARG A 383 24.01 -22.99 11.47
N PRO A 384 23.78 -22.52 10.24
CA PRO A 384 22.59 -22.88 9.49
C PRO A 384 22.57 -24.38 9.20
N HIS A 385 21.38 -24.97 9.09
CA HIS A 385 21.25 -26.33 8.62
C HIS A 385 21.65 -26.43 7.14
N ASP A 386 22.24 -27.55 6.77
CA ASP A 386 22.68 -27.84 5.40
C ASP A 386 21.55 -28.51 4.60
N LEU A 387 21.27 -28.00 3.39
CA LEU A 387 20.18 -28.51 2.54
C LEU A 387 20.32 -30.00 2.22
N GLN A 388 21.53 -30.51 1.97
CA GLN A 388 21.77 -31.92 1.70
C GLN A 388 21.34 -32.79 2.89
N ARG A 389 21.66 -32.36 4.12
CA ARG A 389 21.24 -33.06 5.34
C ARG A 389 19.73 -33.01 5.54
N VAL A 390 19.06 -31.91 5.19
CA VAL A 390 17.60 -31.83 5.23
C VAL A 390 16.97 -32.80 4.22
N ILE A 391 17.45 -32.82 2.97
CA ILE A 391 16.91 -33.69 1.90
C ILE A 391 17.10 -35.17 2.23
N THR A 392 18.26 -35.52 2.78
CA THR A 392 18.61 -36.90 3.15
C THR A 392 17.96 -37.37 4.45
N GLY A 393 17.30 -36.48 5.20
CA GLY A 393 16.72 -36.82 6.49
C GLY A 393 17.75 -36.96 7.62
N ALA A 394 18.94 -36.40 7.45
CA ALA A 394 20.08 -36.50 8.36
C ALA A 394 20.21 -35.28 9.30
N VAL A 395 19.10 -34.68 9.74
CA VAL A 395 19.09 -33.65 10.80
C VAL A 395 18.62 -34.23 12.12
N ASP A 396 19.24 -33.80 13.23
CA ASP A 396 18.98 -34.35 14.57
C ASP A 396 17.65 -33.83 15.16
N ASP A 397 17.30 -32.57 14.87
CA ASP A 397 16.04 -31.96 15.31
C ASP A 397 14.99 -32.06 14.20
N TYR A 398 13.97 -32.89 14.44
CA TYR A 398 12.85 -33.08 13.51
C TYR A 398 12.10 -31.77 13.21
N ARG A 399 12.12 -30.79 14.12
CA ARG A 399 11.42 -29.51 13.95
C ARG A 399 11.97 -28.69 12.77
N VAL A 400 13.18 -28.98 12.31
CA VAL A 400 13.80 -28.34 11.14
C VAL A 400 13.01 -28.62 9.87
N TYR A 401 12.39 -29.81 9.74
CA TYR A 401 11.66 -30.19 8.52
C TYR A 401 10.42 -29.35 8.25
N TYR A 402 9.87 -28.63 9.24
CA TYR A 402 8.71 -27.77 9.03
C TYR A 402 9.07 -26.49 8.26
N PRO A 403 9.93 -25.57 8.78
CA PRO A 403 10.30 -24.36 8.04
C PRO A 403 11.09 -24.67 6.76
N TRP A 404 12.05 -25.60 6.81
CA TRP A 404 12.82 -25.98 5.62
C TRP A 404 11.99 -26.73 4.59
N GLY A 405 11.20 -27.72 5.01
CA GLY A 405 10.33 -28.45 4.12
C GLY A 405 9.30 -27.53 3.46
N TRP A 406 8.69 -26.62 4.24
CA TRP A 406 7.80 -25.58 3.69
C TRP A 406 8.53 -24.73 2.66
N GLY A 407 9.72 -24.21 3.00
CA GLY A 407 10.51 -23.36 2.11
C GLY A 407 10.83 -24.04 0.79
N ILE A 408 11.32 -25.29 0.84
CA ILE A 408 11.65 -26.09 -0.35
C ILE A 408 10.39 -26.33 -1.18
N CYS A 409 9.28 -26.80 -0.57
CA CYS A 409 8.03 -27.03 -1.29
C CYS A 409 7.48 -25.75 -1.91
N TYR A 410 7.49 -24.64 -1.17
CA TYR A 410 7.00 -23.34 -1.65
C TYR A 410 7.87 -22.80 -2.78
N PHE A 411 9.20 -22.94 -2.69
CA PHE A 411 10.15 -22.59 -3.73
C PHE A 411 9.94 -23.44 -4.99
N LEU A 412 9.90 -24.77 -4.87
CA LEU A 412 9.64 -25.66 -6.01
C LEU A 412 8.30 -25.36 -6.68
N TYR A 413 7.30 -24.94 -5.89
CA TYR A 413 6.00 -24.57 -6.43
C TYR A 413 5.97 -23.18 -7.08
N ASN A 414 6.71 -22.20 -6.57
CA ASN A 414 6.56 -20.77 -6.95
C ASN A 414 7.79 -20.13 -7.60
N ALA A 415 8.94 -20.79 -7.68
CA ALA A 415 10.12 -20.25 -8.32
C ALA A 415 9.87 -19.98 -9.80
N GLU A 416 10.22 -18.77 -10.23
CA GLU A 416 10.02 -18.27 -11.58
C GLU A 416 11.35 -17.75 -12.15
N ASP A 417 11.52 -17.80 -13.47
CA ASP A 417 12.54 -17.00 -14.15
C ASP A 417 12.09 -15.54 -14.32
N GLU A 418 12.97 -14.69 -14.86
CA GLU A 418 12.70 -13.27 -15.15
C GLU A 418 11.47 -13.08 -16.05
N SER A 419 11.10 -14.10 -16.81
CA SER A 419 9.92 -14.06 -17.67
C SER A 419 8.63 -14.52 -17.01
N GLY A 420 8.66 -14.89 -15.72
CA GLY A 420 7.50 -15.37 -14.96
C GLY A 420 7.13 -16.84 -15.21
N ARG A 421 7.97 -17.60 -15.92
CA ARG A 421 7.76 -19.04 -16.16
C ARG A 421 8.17 -19.82 -14.91
N LEU A 422 7.28 -20.71 -14.46
CA LEU A 422 7.50 -21.58 -13.31
C LEU A 422 8.57 -22.63 -13.61
N LEU A 423 9.60 -22.68 -12.76
CA LEU A 423 10.80 -23.49 -12.99
C LEU A 423 10.59 -24.98 -12.65
N TYR A 424 10.02 -25.27 -11.48
CA TYR A 424 10.00 -26.64 -10.95
C TYR A 424 8.59 -27.24 -10.75
N ARG A 425 7.52 -26.45 -10.83
CA ARG A 425 6.16 -26.88 -10.44
C ARG A 425 5.69 -28.16 -11.16
N ALA A 426 5.94 -28.27 -12.46
CA ALA A 426 5.56 -29.45 -13.24
C ALA A 426 6.31 -30.71 -12.77
N LEU A 427 7.60 -30.57 -12.48
CA LEU A 427 8.48 -31.65 -12.01
C LEU A 427 8.19 -32.06 -10.57
N MET A 428 7.81 -31.11 -9.71
CA MET A 428 7.45 -31.39 -8.31
C MET A 428 6.30 -32.40 -8.23
N ARG A 429 5.30 -32.28 -9.12
CA ARG A 429 4.18 -33.22 -9.20
C ARG A 429 4.67 -34.64 -9.53
N GLU A 430 5.49 -34.78 -10.56
CA GLU A 430 6.04 -36.08 -10.99
C GLU A 430 6.97 -36.66 -9.92
N TYR A 431 7.81 -35.82 -9.32
CA TYR A 431 8.72 -36.19 -8.24
C TYR A 431 7.97 -36.84 -7.08
N PHE A 432 6.84 -36.24 -6.70
CA PHE A 432 6.00 -36.67 -5.60
C PHE A 432 5.21 -37.96 -5.90
N GLN A 433 4.55 -38.05 -7.07
CA GLN A 433 3.68 -39.19 -7.41
C GLN A 433 4.46 -40.47 -7.73
N GLU A 434 5.70 -40.34 -8.21
CA GLU A 434 6.54 -41.49 -8.59
C GLU A 434 7.57 -41.84 -7.50
N TYR A 435 7.35 -41.42 -6.25
CA TYR A 435 8.38 -41.54 -5.21
C TYR A 435 8.56 -42.99 -4.73
N ASP A 436 9.69 -43.60 -5.12
CA ASP A 436 10.04 -44.98 -4.79
C ASP A 436 11.50 -45.17 -4.32
N SER A 437 12.29 -44.09 -4.30
CA SER A 437 13.73 -44.14 -4.05
C SER A 437 14.08 -44.10 -2.56
N SER A 438 14.94 -45.02 -2.11
CA SER A 438 15.63 -44.93 -0.82
C SER A 438 16.82 -43.96 -0.82
N ASP A 439 17.29 -43.55 -2.01
CA ASP A 439 18.32 -42.53 -2.18
C ASP A 439 17.65 -41.20 -2.55
N HIS A 440 17.31 -40.43 -1.51
CA HIS A 440 16.55 -39.20 -1.62
C HIS A 440 17.34 -38.08 -2.31
N LEU A 441 18.66 -38.02 -2.10
CA LEU A 441 19.51 -36.99 -2.68
C LEU A 441 19.67 -37.17 -4.17
N ALA A 442 20.08 -38.35 -4.64
CA ALA A 442 20.25 -38.60 -6.07
C ALA A 442 18.94 -38.40 -6.85
N ARG A 443 17.79 -38.75 -6.24
CA ARG A 443 16.48 -38.47 -6.86
C ARG A 443 16.19 -36.98 -6.94
N PHE A 444 16.49 -36.22 -5.88
CA PHE A 444 16.31 -34.77 -5.87
C PHE A 444 17.15 -34.11 -6.97
N GLU A 445 18.43 -34.46 -7.07
CA GLU A 445 19.34 -33.93 -8.09
C GLU A 445 18.85 -34.28 -9.51
N ALA A 446 18.44 -35.53 -9.74
CA ALA A 446 17.90 -35.96 -11.02
C ALA A 446 16.67 -35.14 -11.46
N PHE A 447 15.77 -34.80 -10.55
CA PHE A 447 14.56 -34.04 -10.89
C PHE A 447 14.78 -32.53 -10.96
N PHE A 448 15.38 -31.94 -9.92
CA PHE A 448 15.38 -30.49 -9.75
C PHE A 448 16.67 -29.80 -10.22
N ILE A 449 17.70 -30.58 -10.56
CA ILE A 449 18.93 -30.07 -11.17
C ILE A 449 19.01 -30.55 -12.62
N GLU A 450 19.11 -31.86 -12.85
CA GLU A 450 19.36 -32.41 -14.18
C GLU A 450 18.18 -32.25 -15.14
N ARG A 451 16.98 -32.69 -14.73
CA ARG A 451 15.77 -32.63 -15.57
C ARG A 451 15.21 -31.22 -15.69
N ALA A 452 15.29 -30.43 -14.61
CA ALA A 452 14.84 -29.04 -14.63
C ALA A 452 15.70 -28.18 -15.56
N ALA A 453 17.01 -28.46 -15.61
CA ALA A 453 17.98 -27.79 -16.48
C ALA A 453 17.86 -26.26 -16.40
N VAL A 454 17.73 -25.73 -15.17
CA VAL A 454 17.59 -24.29 -14.92
C VAL A 454 18.93 -23.62 -15.17
N GLU A 455 18.93 -22.54 -15.95
CA GLU A 455 20.14 -21.78 -16.23
C GLU A 455 20.78 -21.27 -14.93
N GLY A 456 22.09 -21.53 -14.79
CA GLY A 456 22.86 -21.20 -13.58
C GLY A 456 22.66 -22.16 -12.40
N VAL A 457 21.99 -23.30 -12.59
CA VAL A 457 21.83 -24.34 -11.57
C VAL A 457 22.29 -25.69 -12.12
N SER A 458 23.50 -26.09 -11.76
CA SER A 458 24.16 -27.33 -12.19
C SER A 458 24.59 -28.23 -11.03
N SER A 459 24.49 -27.75 -9.80
CA SER A 459 24.82 -28.47 -8.56
C SER A 459 23.81 -28.16 -7.45
N LEU A 460 23.86 -28.95 -6.38
CA LEU A 460 23.02 -28.73 -5.20
C LEU A 460 23.33 -27.37 -4.53
N ASP A 461 24.60 -26.98 -4.47
CA ASP A 461 25.04 -25.70 -3.90
C ASP A 461 24.44 -24.51 -4.67
N GLU A 462 24.41 -24.58 -6.00
CA GLU A 462 23.82 -23.53 -6.85
C GLU A 462 22.29 -23.49 -6.71
N PHE A 463 21.67 -24.66 -6.53
CA PHE A 463 20.24 -24.74 -6.20
C PHE A 463 19.96 -24.08 -4.84
N GLU A 464 20.76 -24.38 -3.81
CA GLU A 464 20.63 -23.82 -2.46
C GLU A 464 20.78 -22.30 -2.47
N GLN A 465 21.79 -21.76 -3.17
CA GLN A 465 21.97 -20.31 -3.31
C GLN A 465 20.74 -19.63 -3.92
N ARG A 466 20.17 -20.23 -4.97
CA ARG A 466 18.95 -19.71 -5.62
C ARG A 466 17.73 -19.81 -4.71
N PHE A 467 17.62 -20.89 -3.93
CA PHE A 467 16.59 -21.08 -2.92
C PHE A 467 16.68 -20.01 -1.82
N VAL A 468 17.86 -19.79 -1.24
CA VAL A 468 18.08 -18.76 -0.21
C VAL A 468 17.72 -17.37 -0.75
N ALA A 469 18.21 -17.01 -1.94
CA ALA A 469 17.88 -15.72 -2.56
C ALA A 469 16.37 -15.54 -2.82
N PHE A 470 15.65 -16.63 -3.11
CA PHE A 470 14.20 -16.60 -3.23
C PHE A 470 13.51 -16.35 -1.88
N VAL A 471 13.96 -17.01 -0.81
CA VAL A 471 13.38 -16.85 0.54
C VAL A 471 13.63 -15.44 1.08
N GLU A 472 14.83 -14.88 0.87
CA GLU A 472 15.14 -13.50 1.25
C GLU A 472 14.32 -12.47 0.46
N ARG A 473 14.10 -12.71 -0.85
CA ARG A 473 13.19 -11.88 -1.64
C ARG A 473 11.76 -11.98 -1.11
N LEU A 474 11.31 -13.17 -0.77
CA LEU A 474 9.97 -13.40 -0.23
C LEU A 474 9.77 -12.65 1.11
N GLU A 475 10.80 -12.59 1.95
CA GLU A 475 10.81 -11.74 3.16
C GLU A 475 10.64 -10.26 2.81
N ALA A 476 11.44 -9.77 1.85
CA ALA A 476 11.38 -8.37 1.44
C ALA A 476 10.00 -8.01 0.87
N GLU A 477 9.39 -8.91 0.09
CA GLU A 477 8.02 -8.77 -0.44
C GLU A 477 6.97 -8.80 0.69
N ASP A 478 7.09 -9.72 1.66
CA ASP A 478 6.17 -9.83 2.79
C ASP A 478 6.24 -8.62 3.74
N ARG A 479 7.45 -8.11 3.98
CA ARG A 479 7.72 -6.89 4.76
C ARG A 479 7.41 -5.60 4.01
N GLY A 480 7.12 -5.66 2.71
CA GLY A 480 6.86 -4.48 1.87
C GLY A 480 8.09 -3.60 1.65
N LEU A 481 9.29 -4.17 1.74
CA LEU A 481 10.58 -3.51 1.46
C LEU A 481 10.85 -3.35 -0.04
N VAL A 482 10.12 -4.10 -0.87
CA VAL A 482 10.17 -4.01 -2.33
C VAL A 482 8.78 -3.79 -2.88
N ASP A 483 8.71 -3.17 -4.06
CA ASP A 483 7.46 -2.99 -4.80
C ASP A 483 7.04 -4.30 -5.50
N ALA A 484 6.57 -5.25 -4.69
CA ALA A 484 6.10 -6.55 -5.16
C ALA A 484 4.91 -6.42 -6.12
N ALA A 485 4.09 -5.37 -5.97
CA ALA A 485 2.97 -5.10 -6.87
C ALA A 485 3.50 -4.83 -8.28
N ARG A 486 4.42 -3.87 -8.42
CA ARG A 486 5.08 -3.56 -9.69
C ARG A 486 5.81 -4.77 -10.29
N ALA A 487 6.53 -5.54 -9.48
CA ALA A 487 7.21 -6.73 -9.97
C ALA A 487 6.23 -7.77 -10.56
N MET A 488 5.06 -7.94 -9.94
CA MET A 488 4.00 -8.82 -10.46
C MET A 488 3.31 -8.25 -11.69
N GLU A 489 3.14 -6.92 -11.76
CA GLU A 489 2.65 -6.22 -12.95
C GLU A 489 3.58 -6.43 -14.15
N GLU A 490 4.89 -6.18 -14.00
CA GLU A 490 5.89 -6.33 -15.06
C GLU A 490 5.95 -7.78 -15.58
N ARG A 491 5.86 -8.77 -14.68
CA ARG A 491 5.74 -10.19 -15.09
C ARG A 491 4.43 -10.47 -15.81
N GLY A 492 3.33 -9.86 -15.35
CA GLY A 492 2.03 -9.94 -16.01
C GLY A 492 2.10 -9.42 -17.45
N ASP A 493 2.80 -8.30 -17.66
CA ASP A 493 3.02 -7.70 -18.99
C ASP A 493 3.81 -8.64 -19.92
N LEU A 494 4.85 -9.31 -19.39
CA LEU A 494 5.62 -10.28 -20.16
C LEU A 494 4.80 -11.51 -20.59
N GLN A 495 3.85 -11.95 -19.75
CA GLN A 495 2.95 -13.06 -20.08
C GLN A 495 1.85 -12.63 -21.05
N ALA A 496 1.32 -11.43 -20.88
CA ALA A 496 0.40 -10.81 -21.82
C ALA A 496 1.03 -10.65 -23.22
N ALA A 497 2.29 -10.25 -23.30
CA ALA A 497 3.04 -10.15 -24.56
C ALA A 497 3.22 -11.51 -25.27
N ARG A 498 3.04 -12.62 -24.54
CA ARG A 498 3.06 -14.00 -25.06
C ARG A 498 1.66 -14.58 -25.29
N GLU A 499 0.61 -13.77 -25.11
CA GLU A 499 -0.79 -14.18 -25.17
C GLU A 499 -1.18 -15.25 -24.13
N ASP A 500 -0.40 -15.41 -23.05
CA ASP A 500 -0.77 -16.24 -21.89
C ASP A 500 -1.63 -15.44 -20.92
N TRP A 501 -2.87 -15.16 -21.35
CA TRP A 501 -3.81 -14.31 -20.64
C TRP A 501 -4.26 -14.89 -19.29
N GLU A 502 -4.36 -16.23 -19.19
CA GLU A 502 -4.69 -16.88 -17.93
C GLU A 502 -3.60 -16.61 -16.89
N ARG A 503 -2.32 -16.76 -17.27
CA ARG A 503 -1.20 -16.48 -16.39
C ARG A 503 -1.08 -14.98 -16.08
N ALA A 504 -1.23 -14.12 -17.08
CA ALA A 504 -1.19 -12.67 -16.90
C ALA A 504 -2.25 -12.21 -15.88
N SER A 505 -3.50 -12.70 -16.00
CA SER A 505 -4.57 -12.35 -15.06
C SER A 505 -4.24 -12.74 -13.61
N LYS A 506 -3.65 -13.91 -13.38
CA LYS A 506 -3.21 -14.36 -12.04
C LYS A 506 -2.10 -13.48 -11.47
N LEU A 507 -1.18 -12.99 -12.31
CA LEU A 507 -0.10 -12.09 -11.88
C LEU A 507 -0.64 -10.70 -11.56
N TYR A 508 -1.57 -10.18 -12.36
CA TYR A 508 -2.26 -8.95 -12.04
C TYR A 508 -3.12 -9.07 -10.78
N ASP A 509 -3.80 -10.20 -10.56
CA ASP A 509 -4.51 -10.47 -9.30
C ASP A 509 -3.55 -10.40 -8.09
N ARG A 510 -2.38 -11.05 -8.17
CA ARG A 510 -1.33 -10.97 -7.12
C ARG A 510 -0.79 -9.55 -6.92
N SER A 511 -0.68 -8.77 -8.00
CA SER A 511 -0.34 -7.36 -7.89
C SER A 511 -1.43 -6.59 -7.14
N LEU A 512 -2.71 -6.84 -7.43
CA LEU A 512 -3.84 -6.19 -6.75
C LEU A 512 -4.07 -6.70 -5.33
N GLU A 513 -3.62 -7.90 -5.00
CA GLU A 513 -3.52 -8.35 -3.60
C GLU A 513 -2.56 -7.47 -2.80
N ARG A 514 -1.57 -6.83 -3.43
CA ARG A 514 -0.63 -5.92 -2.77
C ARG A 514 -1.08 -4.46 -2.86
N ASP A 515 -1.62 -4.05 -4.01
CA ASP A 515 -2.21 -2.73 -4.23
C ASP A 515 -3.58 -2.83 -4.94
N PRO A 516 -4.68 -3.01 -4.17
CA PRO A 516 -6.02 -3.27 -4.74
C PRO A 516 -6.57 -2.16 -5.62
N ASP A 517 -6.08 -0.94 -5.46
CA ASP A 517 -6.56 0.23 -6.17
C ASP A 517 -5.63 0.64 -7.32
N HIS A 518 -4.60 -0.15 -7.66
CA HIS A 518 -3.65 0.24 -8.71
C HIS A 518 -4.34 0.38 -10.08
N PRO A 519 -4.49 1.59 -10.64
CA PRO A 519 -5.30 1.81 -11.84
C PRO A 519 -4.67 1.17 -13.09
N GLY A 520 -3.34 1.19 -13.23
CA GLY A 520 -2.63 0.53 -14.34
C GLY A 520 -2.93 -0.97 -14.43
N VAL A 521 -2.72 -1.69 -13.33
CA VAL A 521 -2.99 -3.13 -13.19
C VAL A 521 -4.47 -3.48 -13.35
N LEU A 522 -5.41 -2.72 -12.77
CA LEU A 522 -6.85 -2.97 -12.96
C LEU A 522 -7.25 -2.89 -14.43
N TRP A 523 -6.69 -1.94 -15.18
CA TRP A 523 -6.90 -1.81 -16.62
C TRP A 523 -6.35 -3.01 -17.40
N LYS A 524 -5.14 -3.45 -17.07
CA LYS A 524 -4.47 -4.62 -17.66
C LYS A 524 -5.20 -5.92 -17.33
N LEU A 525 -5.62 -6.11 -16.08
CA LEU A 525 -6.42 -7.25 -15.64
C LEU A 525 -7.73 -7.32 -16.41
N ALA A 526 -8.45 -6.20 -16.55
CA ALA A 526 -9.67 -6.18 -17.34
C ALA A 526 -9.44 -6.63 -18.79
N HIS A 527 -8.33 -6.24 -19.41
CA HIS A 527 -7.99 -6.69 -20.76
C HIS A 527 -7.66 -8.18 -20.81
N ALA A 528 -6.78 -8.67 -19.92
CA ALA A 528 -6.44 -10.09 -19.85
C ALA A 528 -7.66 -10.98 -19.60
N LEU A 529 -8.60 -10.54 -18.76
CA LEU A 529 -9.86 -11.24 -18.51
C LEU A 529 -10.81 -11.22 -19.72
N GLU A 530 -10.81 -10.16 -20.54
CA GLU A 530 -11.55 -10.14 -21.81
C GLU A 530 -10.99 -11.18 -22.79
N GLU A 531 -9.67 -11.23 -22.94
CA GLU A 531 -9.00 -12.19 -23.83
C GLU A 531 -9.14 -13.65 -23.32
N ALA A 532 -9.27 -13.84 -22.01
CA ALA A 532 -9.55 -15.14 -21.39
C ALA A 532 -11.05 -15.53 -21.36
N ASP A 533 -11.94 -14.75 -21.99
CA ASP A 533 -13.41 -14.94 -22.01
C ASP A 533 -14.08 -14.96 -20.61
N LEU A 534 -13.45 -14.30 -19.62
CA LEU A 534 -13.96 -14.11 -18.26
C LEU A 534 -14.70 -12.77 -18.13
N LEU A 535 -15.73 -12.60 -18.96
CA LEU A 535 -16.34 -11.29 -19.27
C LEU A 535 -16.96 -10.54 -18.07
N ASP A 536 -17.61 -11.23 -17.13
CA ASP A 536 -18.18 -10.57 -15.94
C ASP A 536 -17.08 -10.09 -14.97
N ARG A 537 -16.01 -10.87 -14.82
CA ARG A 537 -14.84 -10.51 -14.02
C ARG A 537 -14.11 -9.31 -14.65
N ALA A 538 -13.98 -9.29 -15.97
CA ALA A 538 -13.48 -8.12 -16.71
C ALA A 538 -14.33 -6.86 -16.48
N ALA A 539 -15.68 -7.01 -16.49
CA ALA A 539 -16.58 -5.91 -16.18
C ALA A 539 -16.42 -5.44 -14.72
N GLY A 540 -16.19 -6.35 -13.78
CA GLY A 540 -15.85 -6.06 -12.39
C GLY A 540 -14.57 -5.22 -12.27
N ALA A 541 -13.49 -5.67 -12.91
CA ALA A 541 -12.20 -4.96 -12.91
C ALA A 541 -12.31 -3.56 -13.51
N LEU A 542 -13.02 -3.38 -14.63
CA LEU A 542 -13.26 -2.05 -15.22
C LEU A 542 -14.09 -1.13 -14.32
N ARG A 543 -15.05 -1.67 -13.58
CA ARG A 543 -15.84 -0.88 -12.62
C ARG A 543 -15.00 -0.44 -11.44
N GLN A 544 -14.14 -1.32 -10.92
CA GLN A 544 -13.19 -0.96 -9.88
C GLN A 544 -12.19 0.09 -10.39
N TRP A 545 -11.66 -0.08 -11.59
CA TRP A 545 -10.81 0.91 -12.25
C TRP A 545 -11.49 2.28 -12.34
N LEU A 546 -12.74 2.34 -12.81
CA LEU A 546 -13.51 3.58 -12.85
C LEU A 546 -13.73 4.19 -11.46
N ALA A 547 -13.94 3.36 -10.43
CA ALA A 547 -14.10 3.86 -9.07
C ALA A 547 -12.83 4.56 -8.59
N VAL A 548 -11.66 3.94 -8.78
CA VAL A 548 -10.35 4.50 -8.41
C VAL A 548 -10.06 5.80 -9.16
N VAL A 549 -10.06 5.76 -10.49
CA VAL A 549 -9.67 6.90 -11.33
C VAL A 549 -10.57 8.12 -11.11
N LEU A 550 -11.87 7.89 -10.85
CA LEU A 550 -12.82 8.97 -10.60
C LEU A 550 -12.81 9.45 -9.14
N LEU A 551 -12.12 8.77 -8.22
CA LEU A 551 -11.87 9.23 -6.86
C LEU A 551 -10.67 10.19 -6.79
N GLU A 552 -9.64 9.98 -7.60
CA GLU A 552 -8.37 10.72 -7.54
C GLU A 552 -8.39 12.12 -8.19
N GLY A 553 -9.50 12.57 -8.78
CA GLY A 553 -9.63 13.93 -9.32
C GLY A 553 -10.26 14.05 -10.71
N GLY A 554 -10.70 12.95 -11.32
CA GLY A 554 -11.33 12.99 -12.64
C GLY A 554 -10.31 13.09 -13.77
N ALA A 555 -10.32 14.16 -14.57
CA ALA A 555 -9.50 14.29 -15.78
C ALA A 555 -7.97 14.27 -15.53
N GLU A 556 -7.51 14.67 -14.34
CA GLU A 556 -6.11 14.55 -13.93
C GLU A 556 -5.71 13.10 -13.63
N GLY A 557 -6.65 12.24 -13.22
CA GLY A 557 -6.45 10.79 -13.03
C GLY A 557 -6.60 9.96 -14.31
N ASP A 558 -7.02 10.59 -15.42
CA ASP A 558 -7.16 9.97 -16.74
C ASP A 558 -6.55 10.84 -17.86
N PRO A 559 -5.22 11.09 -17.84
CA PRO A 559 -4.55 11.92 -18.84
C PRO A 559 -4.69 11.37 -20.27
N GLU A 560 -5.05 10.09 -20.42
CA GLU A 560 -5.19 9.40 -21.70
C GLU A 560 -6.63 9.31 -22.22
N GLY A 561 -7.64 9.76 -21.45
CA GLY A 561 -9.05 9.69 -21.84
C GLY A 561 -9.64 8.27 -21.89
N ARG A 562 -9.08 7.33 -21.12
CA ARG A 562 -9.50 5.93 -21.00
C ARG A 562 -10.89 5.75 -20.37
N VAL A 563 -11.44 6.73 -19.64
CA VAL A 563 -12.80 6.66 -19.05
C VAL A 563 -13.86 6.39 -20.12
N VAL A 564 -13.80 7.11 -21.24
CA VAL A 564 -14.74 6.91 -22.37
C VAL A 564 -14.61 5.50 -22.95
N VAL A 565 -13.38 5.00 -23.03
CA VAL A 565 -13.07 3.64 -23.51
C VAL A 565 -13.60 2.59 -22.54
N ALA A 566 -13.42 2.77 -21.22
CA ALA A 566 -13.94 1.89 -20.18
C ALA A 566 -15.47 1.78 -20.26
N GLU A 567 -16.18 2.90 -20.38
CA GLU A 567 -17.63 2.90 -20.52
C GLU A 567 -18.09 2.19 -21.80
N ALA A 568 -17.37 2.37 -22.91
CA ALA A 568 -17.65 1.65 -24.15
C ALA A 568 -17.44 0.14 -24.00
N ARG A 569 -16.34 -0.29 -23.36
CA ARG A 569 -16.06 -1.70 -23.06
C ARG A 569 -17.15 -2.30 -22.17
N LEU A 570 -17.51 -1.62 -21.08
CA LEU A 570 -18.58 -2.06 -20.16
C LEU A 570 -19.93 -2.25 -20.86
N ARG A 571 -20.28 -1.41 -21.85
CA ARG A 571 -21.51 -1.60 -22.64
C ARG A 571 -21.49 -2.87 -23.51
N ARG A 572 -20.31 -3.40 -23.84
CA ARG A 572 -20.15 -4.69 -24.55
C ARG A 572 -20.21 -5.87 -23.58
N LEU A 573 -19.51 -5.76 -22.45
CA LEU A 573 -19.40 -6.83 -21.45
C LEU A 573 -20.70 -7.04 -20.65
N ASP A 574 -21.36 -5.95 -20.28
CA ASP A 574 -22.59 -5.97 -19.51
C ASP A 574 -23.76 -5.41 -20.33
N LYS A 575 -24.63 -6.32 -20.80
CA LYS A 575 -25.82 -5.98 -21.59
C LYS A 575 -26.83 -5.10 -20.83
N THR A 576 -26.75 -5.05 -19.51
CA THR A 576 -27.60 -4.18 -18.68
C THR A 576 -27.03 -2.78 -18.48
N ALA A 577 -25.76 -2.53 -18.84
CA ALA A 577 -25.06 -1.28 -18.58
C ALA A 577 -25.82 -0.04 -19.11
N ARG A 578 -26.44 -0.13 -20.30
CA ARG A 578 -27.26 0.96 -20.84
C ARG A 578 -28.49 1.26 -19.98
N ARG A 579 -29.15 0.22 -19.48
CA ARG A 579 -30.33 0.38 -18.61
C ARG A 579 -29.92 0.90 -17.23
N LEU A 580 -28.81 0.42 -16.68
CA LEU A 580 -28.22 0.93 -15.45
C LEU A 580 -27.87 2.42 -15.57
N GLN A 581 -27.23 2.82 -16.67
CA GLN A 581 -26.90 4.22 -16.95
C GLN A 581 -28.16 5.09 -17.03
N ALA A 582 -29.22 4.65 -17.73
CA ALA A 582 -30.47 5.41 -17.81
C ALA A 582 -31.14 5.58 -16.43
N VAL A 583 -31.13 4.54 -15.60
CA VAL A 583 -31.67 4.59 -14.22
C VAL A 583 -30.84 5.54 -13.35
N ARG A 584 -29.50 5.49 -13.45
CA ARG A 584 -28.58 6.40 -12.75
C ARG A 584 -28.76 7.85 -13.16
N SER A 585 -28.74 8.18 -14.46
CA SER A 585 -28.86 9.56 -14.93
C SER A 585 -30.12 10.24 -14.42
N ARG A 586 -31.25 9.51 -14.41
CA ARG A 586 -32.50 9.99 -13.84
C ARG A 586 -32.38 10.21 -12.33
N PHE A 587 -31.90 9.21 -11.60
CA PHE A 587 -31.73 9.29 -10.15
C PHE A 587 -30.78 10.41 -9.72
N HIS A 588 -29.66 10.60 -10.42
CA HIS A 588 -28.69 11.65 -10.15
C HIS A 588 -29.34 13.04 -10.28
N THR A 589 -30.04 13.28 -11.40
CA THR A 589 -30.70 14.56 -11.67
C THR A 589 -31.77 14.87 -10.62
N GLU A 590 -32.65 13.90 -10.33
CA GLU A 590 -33.72 14.06 -9.35
C GLU A 590 -33.17 14.22 -7.92
N SER A 591 -32.08 13.53 -7.57
CA SER A 591 -31.42 13.65 -6.26
C SER A 591 -30.76 15.01 -6.05
N VAL A 592 -30.06 15.54 -7.05
CA VAL A 592 -29.44 16.88 -6.95
C VAL A 592 -30.50 17.95 -6.79
N ALA A 593 -31.58 17.90 -7.57
CA ALA A 593 -32.69 18.84 -7.45
C ALA A 593 -33.34 18.76 -6.05
N LEU A 594 -33.61 17.55 -5.56
CA LEU A 594 -34.19 17.35 -4.23
C LEU A 594 -33.26 17.84 -3.11
N ALA A 595 -31.95 17.58 -3.21
CA ALA A 595 -30.97 18.03 -2.24
C ALA A 595 -30.84 19.56 -2.19
N ARG A 596 -30.91 20.24 -3.35
CA ARG A 596 -30.98 21.71 -3.40
C ARG A 596 -32.20 22.24 -2.67
N SER A 597 -33.38 21.65 -2.90
CA SER A 597 -34.60 22.02 -2.17
C SER A 597 -34.48 21.80 -0.66
N TYR A 598 -33.89 20.68 -0.22
CA TYR A 598 -33.62 20.44 1.20
C TYR A 598 -32.64 21.46 1.79
N ARG A 599 -31.58 21.81 1.07
CA ARG A 599 -30.62 22.84 1.46
C ARG A 599 -31.30 24.21 1.62
N GLU A 600 -32.16 24.60 0.68
CA GLU A 600 -32.94 25.85 0.74
C GLU A 600 -33.90 25.90 1.93
N LEU A 601 -34.46 24.75 2.32
CA LEU A 601 -35.31 24.60 3.50
C LEU A 601 -34.53 24.55 4.83
N GLY A 602 -33.20 24.64 4.80
CA GLY A 602 -32.36 24.56 6.01
C GLY A 602 -32.22 23.14 6.55
N PHE A 603 -32.32 22.13 5.70
CA PHE A 603 -32.14 20.71 6.05
C PHE A 603 -30.86 20.10 5.41
N PRO A 604 -29.66 20.61 5.73
CA PRO A 604 -28.40 20.18 5.09
C PRO A 604 -28.02 18.72 5.37
N ARG A 605 -28.29 18.17 6.56
CA ARG A 605 -28.02 16.75 6.87
C ARG A 605 -28.89 15.85 6.01
N THR A 606 -30.16 16.20 5.85
CA THR A 606 -31.07 15.48 4.95
C THR A 606 -30.59 15.60 3.50
N ALA A 607 -30.16 16.79 3.05
CA ALA A 607 -29.58 16.98 1.73
C ALA A 607 -28.34 16.10 1.48
N LEU A 608 -27.42 15.99 2.46
CA LEU A 608 -26.26 15.09 2.38
C LEU A 608 -26.69 13.62 2.21
N ARG A 609 -27.73 13.16 2.91
CA ARG A 609 -28.25 11.80 2.72
C ARG A 609 -28.79 11.54 1.32
N VAL A 610 -29.49 12.52 0.74
CA VAL A 610 -29.99 12.42 -0.65
C VAL A 610 -28.84 12.32 -1.63
N LEU A 611 -27.76 13.06 -1.40
CA LEU A 611 -26.59 13.11 -2.28
C LEU A 611 -25.63 11.93 -2.10
N ARG A 612 -25.68 11.20 -0.99
CA ARG A 612 -24.78 10.07 -0.69
C ARG A 612 -24.72 9.06 -1.85
N GLY A 613 -25.86 8.49 -2.22
CA GLY A 613 -25.97 7.51 -3.31
C GLY A 613 -25.39 7.98 -4.65
N PRO A 614 -25.83 9.12 -5.23
CA PRO A 614 -25.30 9.60 -6.50
C PRO A 614 -23.84 10.08 -6.42
N ALA A 615 -23.35 10.54 -5.26
CA ALA A 615 -21.96 10.97 -5.09
C ALA A 615 -20.97 9.80 -5.01
N THR A 616 -21.43 8.61 -4.61
CA THR A 616 -20.63 7.37 -4.49
C THR A 616 -20.87 6.35 -5.61
N ALA A 617 -21.85 6.59 -6.49
CA ALA A 617 -22.13 5.70 -7.62
C ALA A 617 -20.90 5.56 -8.55
N VAL A 618 -20.85 4.51 -9.38
CA VAL A 618 -19.72 4.28 -10.29
C VAL A 618 -20.19 4.13 -11.74
N PRO A 619 -20.03 5.15 -12.61
CA PRO A 619 -19.39 6.45 -12.32
C PRO A 619 -20.27 7.36 -11.44
N PRO A 620 -19.66 8.27 -10.65
CA PRO A 620 -20.38 9.17 -9.76
C PRO A 620 -21.03 10.32 -10.53
N SER A 621 -22.05 10.93 -9.92
CA SER A 621 -22.49 12.26 -10.33
C SER A 621 -21.52 13.31 -9.78
N PHE A 622 -20.71 13.92 -10.65
CA PHE A 622 -19.81 15.02 -10.27
C PHE A 622 -20.58 16.17 -9.62
N GLU A 623 -21.72 16.58 -10.20
CA GLU A 623 -22.57 17.64 -9.64
C GLU A 623 -23.08 17.28 -8.24
N ALA A 624 -23.47 16.02 -8.01
CA ALA A 624 -23.92 15.59 -6.69
C ALA A 624 -22.77 15.58 -5.67
N ARG A 625 -21.57 15.16 -6.09
CA ARG A 625 -20.38 15.11 -5.24
C ARG A 625 -19.88 16.51 -4.88
N GLU A 626 -19.85 17.44 -5.84
CA GLU A 626 -19.53 18.85 -5.59
C GLU A 626 -20.51 19.47 -4.60
N LEU A 627 -21.82 19.25 -4.80
CA LEU A 627 -22.84 19.75 -3.88
C LEU A 627 -22.73 19.10 -2.50
N PHE A 628 -22.40 17.81 -2.42
CA PHE A 628 -22.18 17.09 -1.16
C PHE A 628 -21.07 17.77 -0.35
N PHE A 629 -19.90 17.98 -0.96
CA PHE A 629 -18.78 18.63 -0.29
C PHE A 629 -19.03 20.10 0.02
N ALA A 630 -19.70 20.84 -0.86
CA ALA A 630 -20.09 22.23 -0.58
C ALA A 630 -20.96 22.32 0.69
N ILE A 631 -21.91 21.39 0.88
CA ILE A 631 -22.74 21.35 2.08
C ILE A 631 -21.90 20.98 3.31
N GLU A 632 -21.00 19.98 3.23
CA GLU A 632 -20.11 19.63 4.35
C GLU A 632 -19.21 20.80 4.75
N ASP A 633 -18.63 21.52 3.78
CA ASP A 633 -17.72 22.64 4.02
C ASP A 633 -18.46 23.85 4.61
N GLU A 634 -19.67 24.16 4.12
CA GLU A 634 -20.50 25.26 4.63
C GLU A 634 -21.05 25.01 6.03
N THR A 635 -21.39 23.76 6.36
CA THR A 635 -22.12 23.43 7.60
C THR A 635 -21.26 22.75 8.66
N GLY A 636 -20.07 22.26 8.28
CA GLY A 636 -19.21 21.43 9.13
C GLY A 636 -19.75 20.03 9.41
N LEU A 637 -20.92 19.66 8.89
CA LEU A 637 -21.54 18.36 9.10
C LEU A 637 -20.75 17.23 8.42
N SER A 638 -20.92 16.00 8.92
CA SER A 638 -20.49 14.79 8.24
C SER A 638 -21.47 13.65 8.45
N LEU A 639 -21.55 12.75 7.47
CA LEU A 639 -22.29 11.51 7.57
C LEU A 639 -21.45 10.34 8.15
N ALA A 640 -20.12 10.51 8.25
CA ALA A 640 -19.23 9.50 8.83
C ALA A 640 -19.59 9.24 10.30
N ARG A 641 -19.43 7.99 10.74
CA ARG A 641 -19.81 7.56 12.09
C ARG A 641 -18.79 6.65 12.71
N TRP A 642 -18.56 6.83 13.99
CA TRP A 642 -17.80 5.85 14.76
C TRP A 642 -18.61 4.57 14.93
N LYS A 643 -17.94 3.44 14.72
CA LYS A 643 -18.43 2.11 15.03
C LYS A 643 -17.56 1.53 16.13
N LEU A 644 -18.18 1.10 17.22
CA LEU A 644 -17.48 0.45 18.32
C LEU A 644 -17.10 -0.98 17.90
N LEU A 645 -15.82 -1.32 18.03
CA LEU A 645 -15.31 -2.66 17.73
C LEU A 645 -15.26 -3.54 18.98
N PHE A 646 -15.02 -2.93 20.13
CA PHE A 646 -15.07 -3.61 21.42
C PHE A 646 -16.51 -3.82 21.87
N ASN A 647 -16.94 -5.07 22.10
CA ASN A 647 -18.31 -5.37 22.55
C ASN A 647 -18.55 -5.02 24.03
N GLU A 648 -17.49 -4.66 24.76
CA GLU A 648 -17.45 -4.24 26.17
C GLU A 648 -17.91 -5.26 27.21
N ARG A 649 -18.21 -6.48 26.80
CA ARG A 649 -18.61 -7.58 27.69
C ARG A 649 -17.47 -8.55 27.91
N ASP A 650 -16.78 -8.87 26.84
CA ASP A 650 -15.72 -9.87 26.80
C ASP A 650 -14.76 -9.55 25.65
N LEU A 651 -13.76 -10.40 25.44
CA LEU A 651 -12.78 -10.26 24.38
C LEU A 651 -13.22 -10.96 23.07
N SER A 652 -14.51 -11.26 22.88
CA SER A 652 -14.98 -11.86 21.62
C SER A 652 -14.68 -10.91 20.45
N GLY A 653 -14.06 -11.44 19.40
CA GLY A 653 -13.56 -10.65 18.27
C GLY A 653 -12.16 -10.07 18.48
N PHE A 654 -11.49 -10.39 19.60
CA PHE A 654 -10.08 -10.11 19.83
C PHE A 654 -9.26 -11.39 19.87
N TYR A 655 -7.98 -11.30 19.52
CA TYR A 655 -7.04 -12.41 19.55
C TYR A 655 -5.59 -11.92 19.69
N GLY A 656 -4.68 -12.78 20.13
CA GLY A 656 -3.26 -12.54 20.02
C GLY A 656 -2.39 -12.98 21.19
N GLY A 657 -2.54 -14.20 21.72
CA GLY A 657 -1.53 -14.83 22.58
C GLY A 657 -1.11 -14.01 23.81
N GLY A 658 -2.01 -13.15 24.29
CA GLY A 658 -1.81 -12.20 25.38
C GLY A 658 -3.07 -12.07 26.24
N GLU A 659 -4.13 -12.81 25.93
CA GLU A 659 -5.46 -12.75 26.55
C GLU A 659 -5.37 -13.01 28.06
N GLY A 660 -4.41 -13.82 28.54
CA GLY A 660 -4.17 -13.97 29.98
C GLY A 660 -3.72 -12.68 30.70
N SER A 661 -3.18 -11.71 29.95
CA SER A 661 -2.79 -10.39 30.42
C SER A 661 -3.89 -9.34 30.23
N PHE A 662 -4.96 -9.64 29.50
CA PHE A 662 -6.09 -8.74 29.27
C PHE A 662 -7.36 -9.29 29.89
N ARG A 663 -8.15 -8.46 30.55
CA ARG A 663 -9.47 -8.87 31.05
C ARG A 663 -10.46 -7.75 30.90
N VAL A 664 -11.72 -8.11 30.65
CA VAL A 664 -12.79 -7.12 30.60
C VAL A 664 -13.39 -6.97 32.00
N SER A 665 -13.52 -5.73 32.44
CA SER A 665 -14.23 -5.38 33.66
C SER A 665 -14.93 -4.05 33.46
N ASP A 666 -16.23 -3.99 33.74
CA ASP A 666 -17.05 -2.76 33.66
C ASP A 666 -16.97 -2.01 32.32
N GLY A 667 -16.84 -2.74 31.20
CA GLY A 667 -16.72 -2.16 29.86
C GLY A 667 -15.35 -1.58 29.55
N VAL A 668 -14.33 -1.98 30.30
CA VAL A 668 -12.94 -1.58 30.11
C VAL A 668 -12.09 -2.82 29.93
N ILE A 669 -11.17 -2.79 28.96
CA ILE A 669 -10.12 -3.79 28.83
C ILE A 669 -9.00 -3.37 29.77
N LEU A 670 -8.78 -4.15 30.81
CA LEU A 670 -7.68 -3.99 31.75
C LEU A 670 -6.52 -4.86 31.29
N ALA A 671 -5.34 -4.27 31.11
CA ALA A 671 -4.12 -4.99 30.82
C ALA A 671 -3.19 -4.98 32.03
N ARG A 672 -2.62 -6.14 32.35
CA ARG A 672 -1.58 -6.27 33.37
C ARG A 672 -0.47 -7.17 32.86
N VAL A 673 0.71 -6.59 32.69
CA VAL A 673 1.87 -7.26 32.13
C VAL A 673 2.94 -7.34 33.22
N GLU A 674 3.22 -8.55 33.72
CA GLU A 674 4.14 -8.82 34.83
C GLU A 674 5.41 -9.56 34.35
N GLY A 675 6.58 -9.05 34.75
CA GLY A 675 7.90 -9.68 34.55
C GLY A 675 9.00 -8.91 35.30
N GLU A 676 10.05 -9.60 35.76
CA GLU A 676 11.25 -8.99 36.34
C GLU A 676 12.15 -8.44 35.22
N GLN A 677 12.61 -7.19 35.35
CA GLN A 677 13.73 -6.65 34.56
C GLN A 677 14.81 -6.12 35.51
N SER A 678 16.05 -6.53 35.24
CA SER A 678 17.27 -5.93 35.76
C SER A 678 17.48 -4.52 35.19
N GLY A 679 17.90 -3.57 36.03
CA GLY A 679 18.75 -2.44 35.63
C GLY A 679 18.12 -1.29 34.84
N ALA A 680 18.50 -0.06 35.18
CA ALA A 680 17.98 1.18 34.59
C ALA A 680 18.77 1.65 33.36
N GLY A 681 18.05 2.11 32.32
CA GLY A 681 18.50 3.08 31.33
C GLY A 681 19.02 2.49 30.00
N GLY A 682 18.20 2.54 28.94
CA GLY A 682 18.60 2.25 27.55
C GLY A 682 17.42 1.88 26.65
N ALA A 683 17.45 2.32 25.39
CA ALA A 683 16.37 2.12 24.40
C ALA A 683 16.32 0.66 23.86
N PRO A 684 15.15 0.13 23.44
CA PRO A 684 14.91 -1.32 23.35
C PRO A 684 14.91 -1.90 21.93
N ALA A 685 15.24 -3.19 21.80
CA ALA A 685 15.19 -3.99 20.57
C ALA A 685 14.17 -5.13 20.66
N THR A 686 13.57 -5.53 19.52
CA THR A 686 12.59 -6.63 19.42
C THR A 686 13.16 -7.84 18.67
N GLY A 687 13.33 -8.99 19.34
CA GLY A 687 13.64 -10.30 18.75
C GLY A 687 13.89 -11.38 19.82
N PRO A 688 13.82 -12.69 19.48
CA PRO A 688 14.28 -13.74 20.39
C PRO A 688 15.81 -13.69 20.42
N VAL A 689 16.39 -13.42 21.60
CA VAL A 689 17.84 -13.47 21.78
C VAL A 689 18.16 -14.62 22.72
N GLU A 690 18.93 -15.58 22.20
CA GLU A 690 19.69 -16.53 23.00
C GLU A 690 20.65 -15.75 23.91
N ASP A 691 20.58 -16.03 25.21
CA ASP A 691 21.51 -15.62 26.26
C ASP A 691 21.81 -14.11 26.43
N GLY A 692 20.96 -13.43 27.23
CA GLY A 692 21.46 -12.47 28.23
C GLY A 692 21.28 -10.95 28.00
N GLY A 693 20.47 -10.49 27.05
CA GLY A 693 20.10 -9.07 26.92
C GLY A 693 18.81 -8.71 27.69
N ASP A 694 18.73 -7.51 28.30
CA ASP A 694 17.54 -7.01 29.00
C ASP A 694 16.33 -6.85 28.03
N VAL A 695 15.31 -7.72 28.14
CA VAL A 695 14.14 -7.78 27.24
C VAL A 695 12.98 -6.93 27.75
N PHE A 696 12.50 -5.93 27.00
CA PHE A 696 11.26 -5.20 27.36
C PHE A 696 10.02 -6.07 27.15
N LEU A 697 9.23 -6.25 28.21
CA LEU A 697 8.03 -7.07 28.19
C LEU A 697 6.82 -6.26 27.72
N PHE A 698 6.21 -6.68 26.61
CA PHE A 698 4.91 -6.16 26.15
C PHE A 698 3.95 -7.30 25.75
N ARG A 699 2.68 -6.96 25.62
CA ARG A 699 1.59 -7.79 25.14
C ARG A 699 0.74 -7.02 24.14
N ARG A 700 0.15 -7.75 23.20
CA ARG A 700 -0.74 -7.21 22.18
C ARG A 700 -2.12 -7.87 22.28
N LEU A 701 -3.12 -7.21 21.72
CA LEU A 701 -4.45 -7.77 21.55
C LEU A 701 -5.05 -7.23 20.25
N PHE A 702 -4.99 -8.03 19.19
CA PHE A 702 -5.52 -7.68 17.88
C PHE A 702 -7.03 -7.90 17.81
N ILE A 703 -7.67 -7.25 16.84
CA ILE A 703 -9.09 -7.32 16.56
C ILE A 703 -9.26 -8.03 15.23
N ASP A 704 -10.25 -8.92 15.14
CA ASP A 704 -10.68 -9.58 13.91
C ASP A 704 -11.41 -8.58 12.99
N HIS A 705 -10.65 -7.63 12.48
CA HIS A 705 -11.10 -6.60 11.55
C HIS A 705 -9.91 -6.15 10.71
N GLU A 706 -9.85 -6.58 9.44
CA GLU A 706 -8.84 -6.08 8.51
C GLU A 706 -9.29 -4.72 7.94
N PRO A 707 -8.60 -3.62 8.26
CA PRO A 707 -8.91 -2.34 7.64
C PRO A 707 -8.45 -2.38 6.19
N THR A 708 -9.31 -1.95 5.25
CA THR A 708 -8.99 -1.92 3.81
C THR A 708 -9.15 -0.51 3.26
N GLY A 709 -8.15 -0.07 2.50
CA GLY A 709 -8.05 1.30 1.99
C GLY A 709 -7.70 2.30 3.10
N ASP A 710 -8.30 3.47 3.05
CA ASP A 710 -8.13 4.50 4.08
C ASP A 710 -9.00 4.22 5.31
N TRP A 711 -8.43 4.33 6.51
CA TRP A 711 -9.12 4.03 7.76
C TRP A 711 -8.77 5.02 8.88
N SER A 712 -9.61 5.08 9.91
CA SER A 712 -9.34 5.86 11.11
C SER A 712 -9.71 5.04 12.34
N LEU A 713 -8.75 4.87 13.24
CA LEU A 713 -8.90 4.16 14.50
C LEU A 713 -8.84 5.17 15.65
N GLU A 714 -9.69 4.98 16.65
CA GLU A 714 -9.66 5.74 17.90
C GLU A 714 -9.76 4.77 19.09
N ALA A 715 -8.97 5.04 20.12
CA ALA A 715 -9.05 4.33 21.39
C ALA A 715 -8.73 5.29 22.54
N GLU A 716 -9.45 5.13 23.66
CA GLU A 716 -9.06 5.78 24.91
C GLU A 716 -8.11 4.85 25.68
N VAL A 717 -6.97 5.40 26.10
CA VAL A 717 -5.90 4.69 26.78
C VAL A 717 -5.58 5.38 28.10
N ALA A 718 -5.49 4.61 29.18
CA ALA A 718 -5.02 5.08 30.48
C ALA A 718 -3.83 4.25 30.93
N MET A 719 -2.78 4.93 31.39
CA MET A 719 -1.57 4.31 31.93
C MET A 719 -1.58 4.39 33.45
N GLY A 720 -1.38 3.26 34.12
CA GLY A 720 -1.04 3.22 35.53
C GLY A 720 0.34 3.83 35.78
N SER A 721 0.62 4.25 37.00
CA SER A 721 1.92 4.82 37.37
C SER A 721 3.09 3.85 37.20
N ASP A 722 2.80 2.55 37.19
CA ASP A 722 3.73 1.45 36.94
C ASP A 722 3.86 1.07 35.45
N CYS A 723 3.01 1.63 34.60
CA CYS A 723 2.97 1.31 33.17
C CYS A 723 4.11 1.97 32.42
N ARG A 724 4.80 1.20 31.58
CA ARG A 724 5.94 1.67 30.78
C ARG A 724 5.60 2.02 29.35
N MET A 725 4.50 1.50 28.81
CA MET A 725 3.92 1.96 27.55
C MET A 725 2.48 1.46 27.40
N ALA A 726 1.63 2.21 26.72
CA ALA A 726 0.32 1.73 26.28
C ALA A 726 -0.11 2.45 25.00
N GLY A 727 -0.82 1.76 24.10
CA GLY A 727 -1.28 2.38 22.86
C GLY A 727 -1.99 1.41 21.93
N VAL A 728 -1.86 1.66 20.63
CA VAL A 728 -2.50 0.87 19.57
C VAL A 728 -1.45 0.28 18.63
N CYS A 729 -1.75 -0.88 18.05
CA CYS A 729 -0.94 -1.50 17.00
C CYS A 729 -1.77 -1.68 15.71
N PHE A 730 -1.11 -1.77 14.57
CA PHE A 730 -1.71 -1.92 13.23
C PHE A 730 -0.70 -2.50 12.24
N GLY A 731 -1.16 -2.90 11.05
CA GLY A 731 -0.29 -3.42 10.01
C GLY A 731 0.33 -4.78 10.34
N LYS A 732 -0.36 -5.62 11.13
CA LYS A 732 0.15 -6.94 11.54
C LYS A 732 0.45 -7.84 10.35
N LYS A 733 1.66 -8.39 10.30
CA LYS A 733 2.08 -9.46 9.37
C LYS A 733 2.26 -10.78 10.09
N ALA A 734 2.82 -10.71 11.29
CA ALA A 734 3.00 -11.82 12.21
C ALA A 734 2.88 -11.30 13.65
N ASP A 735 2.85 -12.19 14.63
CA ASP A 735 2.65 -11.82 16.03
C ASP A 735 3.76 -10.90 16.60
N GLY A 736 4.97 -10.96 16.02
CA GLY A 736 6.07 -10.06 16.34
C GLY A 736 6.35 -8.97 15.30
N LEU A 737 5.58 -8.92 14.20
CA LEU A 737 5.82 -8.01 13.07
C LEU A 737 4.59 -7.13 12.81
N PHE A 738 4.63 -5.89 13.28
CA PHE A 738 3.55 -4.92 13.19
C PHE A 738 4.06 -3.50 13.46
N HIS A 739 3.23 -2.48 13.23
CA HIS A 739 3.49 -1.10 13.62
C HIS A 739 2.72 -0.74 14.89
N GLY A 740 3.27 0.11 15.74
CA GLY A 740 2.62 0.54 16.97
C GLY A 740 2.79 2.02 17.22
N VAL A 741 1.74 2.62 17.77
CA VAL A 741 1.74 3.97 18.34
C VAL A 741 1.57 3.84 19.84
N ALA A 742 2.58 4.22 20.61
CA ALA A 742 2.63 4.00 22.05
C ALA A 742 2.83 5.31 22.83
N LEU A 743 2.02 5.52 23.85
CA LEU A 743 2.26 6.51 24.89
C LEU A 743 3.30 5.97 25.86
N LEU A 744 4.26 6.81 26.24
CA LEU A 744 5.31 6.51 27.19
C LEU A 744 5.21 7.40 28.44
N PRO A 745 5.78 6.95 29.58
CA PRO A 745 5.97 7.80 30.75
C PRO A 745 6.76 9.06 30.40
N GLY A 746 6.45 10.18 31.05
CA GLY A 746 7.14 11.45 30.81
C GLY A 746 6.63 12.26 29.61
N GLY A 747 5.44 11.93 29.09
CA GLY A 747 4.78 12.72 28.04
C GLY A 747 5.40 12.53 26.65
N HIS A 748 5.65 11.29 26.23
CA HIS A 748 6.11 11.00 24.87
C HIS A 748 5.14 10.10 24.12
N LEU A 749 5.11 10.25 22.81
CA LEU A 749 4.37 9.42 21.88
C LEU A 749 5.33 8.89 20.82
N ASP A 750 5.38 7.57 20.69
CA ASP A 750 6.25 6.86 19.77
C ASP A 750 5.45 6.20 18.65
N LEU A 751 5.93 6.34 17.42
CA LEU A 751 5.59 5.46 16.30
C LEU A 751 6.77 4.52 16.08
N SER A 752 6.54 3.21 16.13
CA SER A 752 7.58 2.19 16.00
C SER A 752 7.17 1.03 15.08
N SER A 753 8.15 0.40 14.46
CA SER A 753 8.00 -0.89 13.78
C SER A 753 8.58 -1.99 14.67
N PHE A 754 7.74 -2.95 15.04
CA PHE A 754 8.10 -4.11 15.85
C PHE A 754 8.40 -5.28 14.90
N GLY A 755 9.48 -6.04 15.14
CA GLY A 755 9.89 -7.20 14.32
C GLY A 755 11.08 -6.97 13.37
N ALA A 756 11.50 -5.71 13.18
CA ALA A 756 12.89 -5.35 12.91
C ALA A 756 13.56 -4.97 14.25
N ASP A 757 14.76 -4.39 14.29
CA ASP A 757 15.56 -4.04 15.49
C ASP A 757 14.86 -3.26 16.64
N GLY A 758 13.53 -3.06 16.63
CA GLY A 758 12.73 -2.43 17.69
C GLY A 758 12.82 -0.90 17.72
N ARG A 759 13.45 -0.30 16.69
CA ARG A 759 13.74 1.13 16.67
C ARG A 759 12.46 1.96 16.48
N PRO A 760 12.26 3.02 17.29
CA PRO A 760 11.20 3.99 17.03
C PRO A 760 11.47 4.71 15.71
N LEU A 761 10.44 4.77 14.84
CA LEU A 761 10.48 5.54 13.59
C LEU A 761 10.39 7.04 13.87
N VAL A 762 9.53 7.42 14.81
CA VAL A 762 9.31 8.81 15.21
C VAL A 762 8.98 8.86 16.70
N ARG A 763 9.59 9.81 17.44
CA ARG A 763 9.22 10.14 18.82
C ARG A 763 8.90 11.63 18.92
N VAL A 764 7.78 11.96 19.55
CA VAL A 764 7.37 13.35 19.81
C VAL A 764 6.98 13.56 21.26
N GLY A 765 7.33 14.72 21.81
CA GLY A 765 6.82 15.17 23.11
C GLY A 765 5.34 15.55 23.00
N VAL A 766 4.55 15.12 23.98
CA VAL A 766 3.12 15.41 24.11
C VAL A 766 2.83 15.88 25.55
N ALA A 767 1.82 16.73 25.72
CA ALA A 767 1.48 17.23 27.05
C ALA A 767 1.19 16.07 28.01
N GLU A 768 1.81 16.08 29.19
CA GLU A 768 1.48 15.15 30.26
C GLU A 768 0.04 15.38 30.73
N GLY A 769 -0.63 14.29 31.08
CA GLY A 769 -2.03 14.33 31.48
C GLY A 769 -2.39 13.08 32.25
N GLU A 770 -3.06 13.28 33.39
CA GLU A 770 -3.53 12.20 34.25
C GLU A 770 -4.84 11.60 33.72
N GLY A 771 -4.96 10.27 33.78
CA GLY A 771 -6.20 9.55 33.44
C GLY A 771 -6.28 9.07 31.98
N TRP A 772 -7.47 9.15 31.40
CA TRP A 772 -7.77 8.67 30.05
C TRP A 772 -7.31 9.67 28.99
N ARG A 773 -6.56 9.17 28.00
CA ARG A 773 -6.07 9.93 26.84
C ARG A 773 -6.69 9.35 25.57
N THR A 774 -7.13 10.18 24.64
CA THR A 774 -7.69 9.72 23.36
C THR A 774 -6.58 9.65 22.32
N LEU A 775 -6.25 8.45 21.87
CA LEU A 775 -5.36 8.22 20.73
C LEU A 775 -6.18 8.02 19.47
N ARG A 776 -5.83 8.75 18.41
CA ARG A 776 -6.44 8.63 17.09
C ARG A 776 -5.37 8.42 16.04
N VAL A 777 -5.58 7.42 15.18
CA VAL A 777 -4.71 7.13 14.03
C VAL A 777 -5.55 7.25 12.77
N ASP A 778 -5.15 8.10 11.85
CA ASP A 778 -5.75 8.26 10.53
C ASP A 778 -4.75 7.81 9.46
N VAL A 779 -5.17 6.90 8.57
CA VAL A 779 -4.42 6.48 7.39
C VAL A 779 -5.11 6.95 6.13
N THR A 780 -4.34 7.52 5.20
CA THR A 780 -4.79 7.93 3.86
C THR A 780 -3.70 7.64 2.84
N GLY A 781 -3.94 6.68 1.95
CA GLY A 781 -2.91 6.15 1.07
C GLY A 781 -1.74 5.56 1.87
N THR A 782 -0.54 6.10 1.67
CA THR A 782 0.67 5.75 2.43
C THR A 782 0.92 6.65 3.64
N ASN A 783 0.11 7.70 3.83
CA ASN A 783 0.30 8.68 4.89
C ASN A 783 -0.47 8.28 6.15
N LEU A 784 0.22 8.39 7.28
CA LEU A 784 -0.31 8.18 8.62
C LEU A 784 -0.26 9.49 9.40
N THR A 785 -1.35 9.81 10.08
CA THR A 785 -1.43 10.91 11.04
C THR A 785 -1.88 10.37 12.39
N VAL A 786 -1.19 10.78 13.46
CA VAL A 786 -1.58 10.43 14.83
C VAL A 786 -1.97 11.68 15.59
N GLY A 787 -3.11 11.63 16.26
CA GLY A 787 -3.56 12.64 17.21
C GLY A 787 -3.66 12.10 18.64
N ILE A 788 -3.42 12.99 19.60
CA ILE A 788 -3.64 12.78 21.03
C ILE A 788 -4.54 13.89 21.58
N ASP A 789 -5.64 13.51 22.23
CA ASP A 789 -6.66 14.42 22.78
C ASP A 789 -7.15 15.49 21.78
N GLY A 790 -7.25 15.10 20.51
CA GLY A 790 -7.69 15.96 19.42
C GLY A 790 -6.61 16.88 18.83
N ALA A 791 -5.38 16.89 19.36
CA ALA A 791 -4.22 17.57 18.79
C ALA A 791 -3.40 16.60 17.93
N GLN A 792 -3.01 17.01 16.72
CA GLN A 792 -2.14 16.21 15.84
C GLN A 792 -0.71 16.22 16.39
N ALA A 793 -0.09 15.04 16.50
CA ALA A 793 1.23 14.82 17.09
C ALA A 793 2.26 14.27 16.09
N ILE A 794 1.89 13.24 15.31
CA ILE A 794 2.77 12.56 14.35
C ILE A 794 2.15 12.65 12.95
N GLU A 795 3.00 12.84 11.94
CA GLU A 795 2.70 12.67 10.52
C GLU A 795 3.87 11.88 9.90
N TYR A 796 3.56 10.80 9.19
CA TYR A 796 4.57 9.88 8.66
C TYR A 796 4.10 9.24 7.35
N ALA A 797 4.97 9.16 6.35
CA ALA A 797 4.69 8.51 5.07
C ALA A 797 5.41 7.16 5.02
N PHE A 798 4.65 6.08 4.86
CA PHE A 798 5.22 4.74 4.65
C PHE A 798 5.67 4.57 3.19
N PRO A 799 6.65 3.68 2.91
CA PRO A 799 7.10 3.41 1.54
C PRO A 799 5.99 2.88 0.63
N SER A 800 5.04 2.14 1.20
CA SER A 800 3.93 1.53 0.45
C SER A 800 2.70 1.32 1.35
N ARG A 801 1.52 1.16 0.72
CA ARG A 801 0.29 0.76 1.41
C ARG A 801 0.43 -0.63 2.05
N ALA A 802 1.27 -1.49 1.49
CA ALA A 802 1.51 -2.83 2.01
C ALA A 802 2.06 -2.80 3.44
N ALA A 803 2.91 -1.82 3.79
CA ALA A 803 3.41 -1.67 5.16
C ALA A 803 2.27 -1.43 6.17
N LEU A 804 1.26 -0.65 5.79
CA LEU A 804 0.12 -0.31 6.65
C LEU A 804 -0.98 -1.38 6.69
N ARG A 805 -0.95 -2.34 5.76
CA ARG A 805 -1.96 -3.39 5.64
C ARG A 805 -1.80 -4.46 6.72
N GLY A 806 -2.91 -4.94 7.27
CA GLY A 806 -2.95 -6.01 8.26
C GLY A 806 -3.78 -5.60 9.46
N ASP A 807 -3.88 -6.49 10.43
CA ASP A 807 -4.76 -6.28 11.57
C ASP A 807 -4.27 -5.17 12.48
N PHE A 808 -5.21 -4.59 13.24
CA PHE A 808 -4.93 -3.62 14.28
C PHE A 808 -5.42 -4.11 15.64
N GLY A 809 -4.97 -3.45 16.69
CA GLY A 809 -5.15 -3.90 18.04
C GLY A 809 -4.65 -2.92 19.09
N LEU A 810 -4.50 -3.45 20.29
CA LEU A 810 -4.02 -2.75 21.47
C LEU A 810 -2.60 -3.23 21.81
N LEU A 811 -1.81 -2.31 22.33
CA LEU A 811 -0.44 -2.54 22.76
C LEU A 811 -0.29 -2.16 24.24
N ALA A 812 0.18 -3.08 25.07
CA ALA A 812 0.40 -2.87 26.50
C ALA A 812 1.80 -3.32 26.90
N GLY A 813 2.59 -2.42 27.50
CA GLY A 813 3.89 -2.74 28.10
C GLY A 813 3.76 -3.21 29.55
N SER A 814 4.90 -3.52 30.17
CA SER A 814 5.00 -3.86 31.60
C SER A 814 4.25 -2.86 32.49
N GLY A 815 3.55 -3.38 33.51
CA GLY A 815 2.71 -2.61 34.42
C GLY A 815 1.22 -2.70 34.08
N SER A 816 0.44 -1.74 34.57
CA SER A 816 -1.02 -1.75 34.46
C SER A 816 -1.50 -0.69 33.47
N SER A 817 -2.24 -1.07 32.43
CA SER A 817 -2.91 -0.12 31.52
C SER A 817 -4.37 -0.48 31.32
N SER A 818 -5.15 0.46 30.79
CA SER A 818 -6.57 0.28 30.53
C SER A 818 -6.96 0.87 29.18
N PHE A 819 -7.89 0.22 28.49
CA PHE A 819 -8.37 0.60 27.17
C PHE A 819 -9.90 0.58 27.15
N ARG A 820 -10.51 1.57 26.48
CA ARG A 820 -11.95 1.60 26.21
C ARG A 820 -12.22 2.39 24.94
N GLU A 821 -13.49 2.39 24.51
CA GLU A 821 -13.94 3.16 23.34
C GLU A 821 -13.08 2.86 22.09
N VAL A 822 -12.75 1.59 21.87
CA VAL A 822 -11.97 1.15 20.70
C VAL A 822 -12.89 1.13 19.47
N LYS A 823 -12.72 2.09 18.57
CA LYS A 823 -13.66 2.42 17.50
C LYS A 823 -12.95 2.63 16.17
N ILE A 824 -13.65 2.31 15.08
CA ILE A 824 -13.25 2.65 13.71
C ILE A 824 -14.24 3.63 13.10
N LEU A 825 -13.75 4.59 12.32
CA LEU A 825 -14.61 5.55 11.63
C LEU A 825 -15.14 4.93 10.34
N ASP A 826 -16.44 4.64 10.31
CA ASP A 826 -17.15 4.21 9.11
C ASP A 826 -17.34 5.39 8.16
N HIS A 827 -16.76 5.25 6.96
CA HIS A 827 -16.71 6.24 5.91
C HIS A 827 -17.14 5.60 4.57
N ASP A 828 -17.86 6.34 3.74
CA ASP A 828 -18.21 5.91 2.38
C ASP A 828 -16.99 5.83 1.46
N ARG A 829 -16.46 4.62 1.22
CA ARG A 829 -15.27 4.40 0.37
C ARG A 829 -15.36 5.01 -1.05
N GLY A 830 -16.57 5.29 -1.54
CA GLY A 830 -16.82 5.94 -2.83
C GLY A 830 -16.74 7.47 -2.80
N LEU A 831 -16.34 8.09 -1.68
CA LEU A 831 -16.03 9.52 -1.57
C LEU A 831 -14.53 9.72 -1.32
N PRO A 832 -13.91 10.74 -1.92
CA PRO A 832 -12.55 11.14 -1.55
C PRO A 832 -12.47 11.55 -0.08
N ARG A 833 -11.49 11.02 0.68
CA ARG A 833 -11.29 11.41 2.08
C ARG A 833 -10.79 12.85 2.16
N ARG A 834 -11.53 13.69 2.90
CA ARG A 834 -11.12 15.04 3.28
C ARG A 834 -10.88 15.09 4.80
N LEU A 835 -9.69 14.69 5.25
CA LEU A 835 -9.30 14.81 6.67
C LEU A 835 -9.31 16.29 7.12
N ARG A 836 -9.25 16.55 8.43
CA ARG A 836 -9.23 17.92 9.02
C ARG A 836 -8.16 18.83 8.39
N VAL A 837 -7.05 18.27 7.94
CA VAL A 837 -5.98 18.96 7.20
C VAL A 837 -6.43 19.31 5.76
N GLY A 838 -7.16 18.42 5.09
CA GLY A 838 -7.76 18.63 3.77
C GLY A 838 -8.90 19.67 3.74
N ARG A 839 -9.69 19.80 4.82
CA ARG A 839 -10.70 20.88 4.94
C ARG A 839 -10.08 22.28 5.03
N ARG A 840 -8.86 22.41 5.58
CA ARG A 840 -8.12 23.70 5.56
C ARG A 840 -7.44 23.97 4.22
N ALA A 841 -6.98 22.93 3.52
CA ALA A 841 -6.45 23.06 2.18
C ALA A 841 -7.54 23.48 1.16
N GLY A 842 -8.76 22.96 1.28
CA GLY A 842 -9.88 23.28 0.37
C GLY A 842 -10.31 24.76 0.40
N ALA A 843 -10.22 25.43 1.55
CA ALA A 843 -10.49 26.87 1.66
C ALA A 843 -9.35 27.76 1.10
N ALA A 844 -8.16 27.19 0.88
CA ALA A 844 -7.02 27.86 0.24
C ALA A 844 -6.84 27.43 -1.24
N ALA A 845 -7.49 26.35 -1.68
CA ALA A 845 -7.36 25.76 -3.02
C ALA A 845 -8.21 26.46 -4.11
N GLY A 846 -8.41 27.77 -3.98
CA GLY A 846 -8.82 28.64 -5.10
C GLY A 846 -7.65 29.02 -6.03
N GLY A 847 -6.47 28.43 -5.83
CA GLY A 847 -5.25 28.70 -6.60
C GLY A 847 -4.47 27.43 -6.86
N GLY A 848 -5.07 26.46 -7.54
CA GLY A 848 -4.35 25.32 -8.12
C GLY A 848 -3.53 25.74 -9.34
N GLY A 849 -2.45 26.46 -9.10
CA GLY A 849 -1.29 26.46 -9.98
C GLY A 849 -0.24 25.59 -9.31
N GLY A 850 0.34 24.63 -10.04
CA GLY A 850 1.50 23.89 -9.55
C GLY A 850 2.51 24.90 -8.99
N LEU A 851 2.85 24.77 -7.71
CA LEU A 851 3.84 25.63 -7.09
C LEU A 851 5.19 25.28 -7.71
N ALA A 852 5.54 26.05 -8.74
CA ALA A 852 6.89 26.17 -9.24
C ALA A 852 7.84 26.45 -8.07
N ALA A 853 9.09 25.99 -8.18
CA ALA A 853 10.16 26.29 -7.24
C ALA A 853 10.13 27.79 -6.87
N GLY A 854 9.81 28.11 -5.61
CA GLY A 854 9.83 29.50 -5.15
C GLY A 854 9.06 29.86 -3.88
N GLU A 855 8.04 29.11 -3.44
CA GLU A 855 7.27 29.51 -2.24
C GLU A 855 7.82 28.87 -0.96
N ARG A 856 8.65 29.64 -0.24
CA ARG A 856 9.16 29.27 1.10
C ARG A 856 8.06 29.40 2.15
N ALA A 857 8.10 28.55 3.16
CA ALA A 857 7.20 28.61 4.30
C ALA A 857 7.38 29.94 5.07
N PRO A 858 6.32 30.44 5.72
CA PRO A 858 6.43 31.62 6.56
C PRO A 858 7.45 31.43 7.69
N ALA A 859 8.09 32.51 8.09
CA ALA A 859 8.97 32.57 9.26
C ALA A 859 8.20 32.24 10.56
N ALA A 860 8.94 31.88 11.60
CA ALA A 860 8.48 31.59 12.96
C ALA A 860 7.52 30.39 13.07
N LEU A 861 7.66 29.38 12.20
CA LEU A 861 7.00 28.09 12.40
C LEU A 861 7.83 27.19 13.32
N THR A 862 7.16 26.48 14.21
CA THR A 862 7.79 25.46 15.05
C THR A 862 8.18 24.20 14.26
N ARG A 863 7.62 23.99 13.06
CA ARG A 863 7.93 22.85 12.15
C ARG A 863 7.92 23.23 10.66
N TYR A 864 8.94 22.78 9.94
CA TYR A 864 9.17 22.97 8.51
C TYR A 864 9.13 21.68 7.67
N LEU A 865 8.89 20.51 8.26
CA LEU A 865 8.80 19.23 7.55
C LEU A 865 7.88 19.30 6.32
N GLY A 866 8.38 18.82 5.17
CA GLY A 866 7.70 18.85 3.87
C GLY A 866 7.64 20.22 3.18
N LYS A 867 8.25 21.26 3.77
CA LYS A 867 8.22 22.64 3.27
C LYS A 867 9.63 23.17 3.04
N ALA A 868 9.77 24.14 2.13
CA ALA A 868 11.00 24.90 1.99
C ALA A 868 11.11 25.90 3.15
N PRO A 869 12.17 25.88 3.97
CA PRO A 869 12.28 26.75 5.13
C PRO A 869 12.56 28.22 4.72
N PRO A 870 12.50 29.19 5.63
CA PRO A 870 12.93 30.57 5.38
C PRO A 870 14.41 30.65 4.98
N LEU A 871 14.85 31.79 4.44
CA LEU A 871 16.27 32.03 4.19
C LEU A 871 17.02 32.30 5.49
N LEU A 872 18.30 31.94 5.53
CA LEU A 872 19.20 32.29 6.62
C LEU A 872 19.58 33.77 6.52
N ARG A 873 18.99 34.61 7.38
CA ARG A 873 19.20 36.07 7.39
C ARG A 873 20.07 36.50 8.57
N GLY A 874 20.81 37.60 8.38
CA GLY A 874 21.57 38.24 9.45
C GLY A 874 22.78 37.46 9.97
N LEU A 875 23.31 36.50 9.20
CA LEU A 875 24.45 35.68 9.60
C LEU A 875 25.78 36.20 9.05
N GLU A 876 26.80 36.24 9.91
CA GLU A 876 28.22 36.35 9.57
C GLU A 876 28.87 34.97 9.67
N TRP A 877 29.45 34.48 8.57
CA TRP A 877 30.01 33.13 8.50
C TRP A 877 31.47 33.08 8.96
N HIS A 878 31.76 32.19 9.89
CA HIS A 878 33.10 31.75 10.25
C HIS A 878 33.43 30.44 9.51
N GLY A 879 34.46 30.46 8.66
CA GLY A 879 34.81 29.34 7.77
C GLY A 879 34.20 29.47 6.36
N ASP A 880 34.52 28.52 5.47
CA ASP A 880 34.12 28.56 4.06
C ASP A 880 32.72 27.95 3.85
N ALA A 881 31.67 28.77 4.00
CA ALA A 881 30.30 28.36 3.70
C ALA A 881 30.04 28.25 2.19
N PRO A 882 29.65 27.07 1.65
CA PRO A 882 29.31 26.91 0.24
C PRO A 882 28.24 27.92 -0.21
N GLN A 883 28.51 28.62 -1.32
CA GLN A 883 27.64 29.67 -1.87
C GLN A 883 27.24 30.77 -0.84
N GLY A 884 28.04 30.96 0.22
CA GLY A 884 27.74 31.92 1.29
C GLY A 884 26.59 31.51 2.20
N GLY A 885 26.22 30.22 2.24
CA GLY A 885 25.09 29.70 3.03
C GLY A 885 23.71 30.08 2.48
N ASP A 886 23.64 30.57 1.25
CA ASP A 886 22.40 30.94 0.56
C ASP A 886 21.63 29.68 0.13
N LEU A 887 20.51 29.40 0.82
CA LEU A 887 19.71 28.20 0.60
C LEU A 887 19.11 28.13 -0.81
N ASP A 888 18.88 29.26 -1.50
CA ASP A 888 18.37 29.23 -2.88
C ASP A 888 19.47 28.80 -3.86
N ARG A 889 20.71 29.19 -3.60
CA ARG A 889 21.87 28.81 -4.43
C ARG A 889 22.33 27.37 -4.20
N LEU A 890 21.91 26.77 -3.09
CA LEU A 890 22.20 25.38 -2.75
C LEU A 890 21.11 24.41 -3.23
N LEU A 891 20.01 24.91 -3.83
CA LEU A 891 18.98 24.07 -4.44
C LEU A 891 19.56 23.13 -5.51
N GLY A 892 18.98 21.94 -5.62
CA GLY A 892 19.47 20.87 -6.51
C GLY A 892 20.53 19.96 -5.88
N TRP A 893 20.87 20.16 -4.60
CA TRP A 893 21.67 19.23 -3.80
C TRP A 893 21.21 19.24 -2.33
N PRO A 894 21.24 18.11 -1.61
CA PRO A 894 20.89 18.08 -0.19
C PRO A 894 21.80 18.94 0.67
N LEU A 895 21.30 19.38 1.82
CA LEU A 895 22.09 20.08 2.84
C LEU A 895 21.55 19.81 4.26
N VAL A 896 22.41 19.97 5.26
CA VAL A 896 22.07 19.79 6.68
C VAL A 896 22.30 21.10 7.43
N LEU A 897 21.26 21.60 8.11
CA LEU A 897 21.33 22.76 9.01
C LEU A 897 21.32 22.30 10.46
N VAL A 898 22.22 22.84 11.28
CA VAL A 898 22.34 22.53 12.71
C VAL A 898 22.21 23.82 13.52
N PHE A 899 21.10 24.00 14.23
CA PHE A 899 20.93 25.07 15.21
C PHE A 899 21.51 24.61 16.55
N TRP A 900 22.50 25.35 17.04
CA TRP A 900 23.39 24.92 18.13
C TRP A 900 23.97 26.14 18.87
N THR A 901 24.47 25.96 20.11
CA THR A 901 25.19 27.01 20.84
C THR A 901 26.37 26.42 21.62
N SER A 902 27.43 27.20 21.87
CA SER A 902 28.59 26.72 22.63
C SER A 902 28.27 26.43 24.11
N LEU A 903 27.21 27.06 24.64
CA LEU A 903 26.67 26.75 25.97
C LEU A 903 26.20 25.29 26.10
N VAL A 904 25.55 24.74 25.05
CA VAL A 904 25.06 23.34 25.02
C VAL A 904 26.22 22.35 25.13
N GLU A 905 27.36 22.64 24.49
CA GLU A 905 28.57 21.81 24.61
C GLU A 905 29.25 21.93 25.98
N THR A 906 29.19 23.12 26.57
CA THR A 906 29.94 23.44 27.80
C THR A 906 29.20 22.98 29.07
N SER A 907 27.86 22.88 29.03
CA SER A 907 27.04 22.41 30.16
C SER A 907 27.16 20.92 30.46
N GLY A 908 27.74 20.12 29.54
CA GLY A 908 27.98 18.69 29.70
C GLY A 908 26.73 17.80 29.67
N THR A 909 25.56 18.36 29.36
CA THR A 909 24.29 17.62 29.26
C THR A 909 24.13 16.89 27.92
N THR A 910 24.73 17.41 26.84
CA THR A 910 24.74 16.77 25.51
C THR A 910 26.03 17.16 24.79
N ARG A 911 26.87 16.21 24.38
CA ARG A 911 28.05 16.48 23.54
C ARG A 911 27.71 16.26 22.07
N LEU A 912 27.06 17.23 21.43
CA LEU A 912 26.53 17.06 20.08
C LEU A 912 27.66 16.85 19.07
N LEU A 913 28.78 17.57 19.20
CA LEU A 913 29.88 17.48 18.24
C LEU A 913 30.55 16.11 18.24
N ASP A 914 30.63 15.46 19.42
CA ASP A 914 31.10 14.07 19.53
C ASP A 914 30.10 13.09 18.84
N GLY A 915 28.82 13.45 18.82
CA GLY A 915 27.75 12.61 18.29
C GLY A 915 27.49 12.69 16.80
N LEU A 916 27.79 13.82 16.16
CA LEU A 916 27.57 14.04 14.73
C LEU A 916 28.60 13.34 13.82
N GLY A 917 29.49 12.49 14.35
CA GLY A 917 30.54 11.85 13.56
C GLY A 917 30.03 11.06 12.34
N LYS A 918 28.92 10.32 12.47
CA LYS A 918 28.30 9.60 11.35
C LYS A 918 27.63 10.52 10.33
N VAL A 919 26.90 11.53 10.80
CA VAL A 919 26.32 12.59 9.95
C VAL A 919 27.42 13.28 9.15
N GLU A 920 28.54 13.60 9.80
CA GLU A 920 29.69 14.21 9.16
C GLU A 920 30.32 13.29 8.12
N GLU A 921 30.54 12.01 8.44
CA GLU A 921 31.09 11.03 7.52
C GLU A 921 30.25 10.90 6.25
N LEU A 922 28.92 10.75 6.40
CA LEU A 922 27.98 10.71 5.29
C LEU A 922 27.98 12.03 4.50
N CYS A 923 27.94 13.17 5.18
CA CYS A 923 27.98 14.47 4.50
C CYS A 923 29.26 14.65 3.70
N ARG A 924 30.41 14.24 4.25
CA ARG A 924 31.71 14.33 3.58
C ARG A 924 31.81 13.37 2.40
N ALA A 925 31.36 12.13 2.55
CA ALA A 925 31.37 11.12 1.50
C ALA A 925 30.54 11.54 0.28
N HIS A 926 29.45 12.29 0.51
CA HIS A 926 28.52 12.70 -0.54
C HIS A 926 28.56 14.21 -0.86
N ALA A 927 29.56 14.94 -0.37
CA ALA A 927 29.71 16.38 -0.54
C ALA A 927 28.43 17.19 -0.19
N ILE A 928 27.70 16.76 0.84
CA ILE A 928 26.52 17.44 1.39
C ILE A 928 27.01 18.55 2.32
N PRO A 929 26.61 19.82 2.11
CA PRO A 929 26.95 20.91 3.03
C PRO A 929 26.35 20.69 4.42
N LEU A 930 27.19 20.76 5.45
CA LEU A 930 26.80 20.75 6.86
C LEU A 930 27.06 22.14 7.44
N LEU A 931 26.01 22.88 7.78
CA LEU A 931 26.07 24.27 8.20
C LEU A 931 25.58 24.43 9.65
N PHE A 932 26.39 25.06 10.50
CA PHE A 932 26.04 25.35 11.89
C PHE A 932 25.53 26.78 12.03
N ILE A 933 24.49 26.98 12.82
CA ILE A 933 23.86 28.28 13.09
C ILE A 933 23.91 28.52 14.58
N ASP A 934 24.56 29.62 14.96
CA ASP A 934 24.74 30.05 16.35
C ASP A 934 24.16 31.47 16.57
N ASN A 935 23.75 31.74 17.81
CA ASN A 935 23.17 33.02 18.23
C ASN A 935 23.83 33.56 19.51
N GLU A 936 25.03 33.09 19.87
CA GLU A 936 25.79 33.64 20.98
C GLU A 936 26.48 34.96 20.59
N PRO A 937 26.89 35.79 21.58
CA PRO A 937 27.67 36.99 21.31
C PRO A 937 28.94 36.64 20.50
N PRO A 938 29.31 37.44 19.47
CA PRO A 938 30.44 37.11 18.59
C PRO A 938 31.76 36.93 19.35
N GLU A 939 31.97 37.68 20.44
CA GLU A 939 33.14 37.52 21.31
C GLU A 939 33.16 36.18 22.04
N ALA A 940 32.00 35.61 22.40
CA ALA A 940 31.89 34.33 23.09
C ALA A 940 32.14 33.16 22.12
N LEU A 941 31.52 33.21 20.94
CA LEU A 941 31.76 32.23 19.87
C LEU A 941 33.21 32.26 19.40
N ALA A 942 33.80 33.45 19.20
CA ALA A 942 35.19 33.60 18.79
C ALA A 942 36.18 33.05 19.83
N ALA A 943 35.93 33.29 21.12
CA ALA A 943 36.72 32.71 22.20
C ALA A 943 36.60 31.18 22.22
N TRP A 944 35.39 30.65 22.05
CA TRP A 944 35.14 29.21 22.03
C TRP A 944 35.82 28.51 20.82
N LEU A 945 35.70 29.08 19.62
CA LEU A 945 36.33 28.56 18.40
C LEU A 945 37.86 28.63 18.45
N ALA A 946 38.43 29.61 19.17
CA ALA A 946 39.88 29.70 19.36
C ALA A 946 40.43 28.59 20.27
N GLU A 947 39.65 28.14 21.24
CA GLU A 947 40.01 27.03 22.13
C GLU A 947 39.66 25.65 21.52
N ARG A 948 38.63 25.60 20.67
CA ARG A 948 38.10 24.39 20.03
C ARG A 948 37.87 24.63 18.53
N PRO A 949 38.87 24.35 17.67
CA PRO A 949 38.72 24.50 16.24
C PRO A 949 37.57 23.63 15.71
N ASN A 950 36.52 24.26 15.17
CA ASN A 950 35.41 23.58 14.49
C ASN A 950 35.74 23.47 12.98
N PRO A 951 35.69 22.27 12.37
CA PRO A 951 35.92 22.11 10.94
C PRO A 951 34.76 22.59 10.05
N TRP A 952 33.58 22.89 10.61
CA TRP A 952 32.37 23.25 9.87
C TRP A 952 32.15 24.77 9.79
N PRO A 953 31.55 25.29 8.71
CA PRO A 953 31.13 26.68 8.64
C PRO A 953 30.07 27.00 9.70
N VAL A 954 30.29 28.04 10.50
CA VAL A 954 29.37 28.51 11.54
C VAL A 954 28.85 29.90 11.17
N GLY A 955 27.56 30.02 10.91
CA GLY A 955 26.88 31.30 10.73
C GLY A 955 26.47 31.86 12.09
N SER A 956 27.05 33.00 12.47
CA SER A 956 26.74 33.70 13.72
C SER A 956 25.84 34.90 13.46
N GLY A 957 24.75 35.04 14.23
CA GLY A 957 23.78 36.13 14.06
C GLY A 957 23.32 36.68 15.40
N TYR A 958 24.14 37.50 16.06
CA TYR A 958 23.80 38.12 17.34
C TYR A 958 22.70 39.17 17.17
N GLY A 959 21.45 38.75 17.40
CA GLY A 959 20.25 39.54 17.08
C GLY A 959 18.97 38.71 16.88
N GLN A 960 19.06 37.39 16.99
CA GLN A 960 17.96 36.41 16.91
C GLN A 960 17.27 36.24 15.55
N GLU A 961 17.54 36.99 14.48
CA GLU A 961 16.74 36.90 13.22
C GLU A 961 16.59 35.46 12.68
N ALA A 962 17.67 34.70 12.54
CA ALA A 962 17.60 33.30 12.10
C ALA A 962 16.97 32.37 13.17
N TYR A 963 17.12 32.68 14.45
CA TYR A 963 16.50 31.89 15.53
C TYR A 963 15.00 32.18 15.66
N GLU A 964 14.57 33.42 15.43
CA GLU A 964 13.17 33.85 15.36
C GLU A 964 12.49 33.27 14.12
N ASP A 965 13.17 33.36 12.97
CA ASP A 965 12.66 32.81 11.70
C ASP A 965 12.40 31.32 11.80
N TYR A 966 13.12 30.59 12.66
CA TYR A 966 12.94 29.14 12.87
C TYR A 966 12.28 28.78 14.21
N ALA A 967 11.72 29.78 14.92
CA ALA A 967 11.06 29.62 16.22
C ALA A 967 11.90 28.86 17.27
N ILE A 968 13.22 29.02 17.25
CA ILE A 968 14.16 28.33 18.15
C ILE A 968 13.98 28.74 19.61
N ALA A 969 13.50 29.96 19.86
CA ALA A 969 13.21 30.45 21.22
C ALA A 969 11.88 29.92 21.80
N ASP A 970 11.07 29.19 21.02
CA ASP A 970 9.83 28.56 21.49
C ASP A 970 10.17 27.38 22.42
N PRO A 971 9.57 27.28 23.62
CA PRO A 971 9.87 26.20 24.57
C PRO A 971 9.49 24.79 24.06
N THR A 972 8.71 24.68 22.98
CA THR A 972 8.41 23.40 22.31
C THR A 972 9.50 22.95 21.32
N VAL A 973 10.44 23.83 20.99
CA VAL A 973 11.57 23.54 20.11
C VAL A 973 12.82 23.29 20.96
N GLN A 974 13.33 22.06 20.91
CA GLN A 974 14.53 21.67 21.66
C GLN A 974 15.81 21.99 20.88
N LEU A 975 16.83 22.51 21.58
CA LEU A 975 18.19 22.64 21.08
C LEU A 975 19.06 21.49 21.64
N PRO A 976 19.96 20.90 20.83
CA PRO A 976 20.22 21.25 19.43
C PRO A 976 19.08 20.81 18.49
N ARG A 977 18.93 21.51 17.36
CA ARG A 977 17.92 21.17 16.34
C ARG A 977 18.60 21.00 14.99
N VAL A 978 18.34 19.88 14.32
CA VAL A 978 18.88 19.57 13.00
C VAL A 978 17.75 19.52 11.99
N LEU A 979 17.97 20.11 10.80
CA LEU A 979 17.11 19.99 9.63
C LEU A 979 17.92 19.33 8.51
N VAL A 980 17.42 18.22 7.99
CA VAL A 980 17.91 17.62 6.75
C VAL A 980 17.00 18.11 5.62
N ILE A 981 17.59 18.71 4.59
CA ILE A 981 16.88 19.32 3.47
C ILE A 981 17.26 18.57 2.20
N GLY A 982 16.25 18.13 1.44
CA GLY A 982 16.43 17.42 0.17
C GLY A 982 16.89 18.33 -0.97
N SER A 983 17.24 17.74 -2.12
CA SER A 983 17.65 18.53 -3.30
C SER A 983 16.54 19.43 -3.87
N ASP A 984 15.28 19.15 -3.53
CA ASP A 984 14.12 19.99 -3.86
C ASP A 984 13.95 21.22 -2.95
N GLY A 985 14.82 21.37 -1.95
CA GLY A 985 14.81 22.47 -0.99
C GLY A 985 13.81 22.30 0.15
N ARG A 986 13.10 21.18 0.25
CA ARG A 986 12.15 20.90 1.33
C ARG A 986 12.83 20.15 2.47
N VAL A 987 12.41 20.44 3.70
CA VAL A 987 12.86 19.69 4.88
C VAL A 987 12.31 18.27 4.81
N VAL A 988 13.18 17.28 4.75
CA VAL A 988 12.84 15.85 4.72
C VAL A 988 12.88 15.21 6.11
N TRP A 989 13.61 15.83 7.03
CA TRP A 989 13.63 15.47 8.45
C TRP A 989 13.99 16.70 9.29
N GLU A 990 13.36 16.85 10.44
CA GLU A 990 13.74 17.85 11.44
C GLU A 990 13.53 17.32 12.87
N GLY A 991 14.41 17.69 13.79
CA GLY A 991 14.27 17.29 15.18
C GLY A 991 15.51 17.57 16.02
N ASN A 992 15.45 17.16 17.29
CA ASN A 992 16.66 17.06 18.10
C ASN A 992 17.44 15.82 17.65
N PRO A 993 18.70 15.95 17.23
CA PRO A 993 19.48 14.81 16.75
C PRO A 993 19.83 13.80 17.86
N ASP A 994 19.81 14.17 19.14
CA ASP A 994 20.09 13.34 20.34
C ASP A 994 21.13 12.20 20.15
N TYR A 995 22.30 12.34 20.78
CA TYR A 995 23.39 11.38 20.60
C TYR A 995 23.39 10.22 21.61
N HIS A 996 23.52 8.99 21.11
CA HIS A 996 23.80 7.80 21.91
C HIS A 996 25.06 7.05 21.41
N PRO A 997 25.99 6.62 22.29
CA PRO A 997 27.22 5.92 21.88
C PRO A 997 26.99 4.68 21.01
N ASP A 998 25.92 3.93 21.28
CA ASP A 998 25.63 2.66 20.60
C ASP A 998 24.94 2.81 19.24
N PHE A 999 24.23 3.92 19.00
CA PHE A 999 23.34 4.07 17.83
C PHE A 999 23.64 5.28 16.95
N GLY A 1000 24.39 6.28 17.44
CA GLY A 1000 24.67 7.51 16.70
C GLY A 1000 23.62 8.59 16.98
N THR A 1001 23.13 9.27 15.95
CA THR A 1001 22.12 10.33 16.05
C THR A 1001 20.82 9.94 15.32
N TYR A 1002 19.69 10.53 15.72
CA TYR A 1002 18.42 10.36 15.02
C TYR A 1002 18.41 10.97 13.60
N ALA A 1003 19.43 11.75 13.24
CA ALA A 1003 19.58 12.29 11.88
C ALA A 1003 20.34 11.33 10.93
N ASP A 1004 21.02 10.31 11.45
CA ASP A 1004 21.89 9.41 10.67
C ASP A 1004 21.09 8.65 9.60
N GLN A 1005 20.00 8.00 10.01
CA GLN A 1005 19.17 7.17 9.12
C GLN A 1005 18.41 8.00 8.09
N PRO A 1006 17.69 9.10 8.44
CA PRO A 1006 17.05 9.96 7.45
C PRO A 1006 18.03 10.52 6.40
N LEU A 1007 19.27 10.84 6.81
CA LEU A 1007 20.30 11.29 5.87
C LEU A 1007 20.77 10.14 4.96
N ALA A 1008 20.97 8.94 5.49
CA ALA A 1008 21.34 7.77 4.69
C ALA A 1008 20.25 7.38 3.68
N GLU A 1009 18.99 7.38 4.11
CA GLU A 1009 17.83 7.14 3.25
C GLU A 1009 17.71 8.21 2.16
N LEU A 1010 18.00 9.48 2.50
CA LEU A 1010 18.03 10.56 1.52
C LEU A 1010 19.13 10.34 0.47
N VAL A 1011 20.32 9.94 0.91
CA VAL A 1011 21.47 9.64 0.03
C VAL A 1011 21.12 8.54 -0.97
N GLU A 1012 20.48 7.47 -0.50
CA GLU A 1012 20.04 6.34 -1.33
C GLU A 1012 18.92 6.75 -2.27
N ARG A 1013 17.84 7.36 -1.73
CA ARG A 1013 16.67 7.79 -2.50
C ARG A 1013 16.99 8.79 -3.61
N GLU A 1014 17.95 9.69 -3.37
CA GLU A 1014 18.35 10.69 -4.37
C GLU A 1014 19.56 10.27 -5.22
N GLU A 1015 20.01 9.01 -5.09
CA GLU A 1015 21.14 8.43 -5.82
C GLU A 1015 22.40 9.31 -5.81
N LEU A 1016 22.74 9.93 -4.67
CA LEU A 1016 23.79 10.96 -4.61
C LEU A 1016 25.16 10.44 -5.05
N ALA A 1017 25.45 9.16 -4.81
CA ALA A 1017 26.67 8.51 -5.29
C ALA A 1017 26.75 8.48 -6.83
N ALA A 1018 25.64 8.15 -7.51
CA ALA A 1018 25.57 8.16 -8.97
C ALA A 1018 25.67 9.58 -9.52
N LEU A 1019 25.02 10.55 -8.89
CA LEU A 1019 25.08 11.96 -9.27
C LEU A 1019 26.50 12.56 -9.12
N LEU A 1020 27.25 12.16 -8.09
CA LEU A 1020 28.65 12.58 -7.93
C LEU A 1020 29.54 12.00 -9.02
N ALA A 1021 29.41 10.70 -9.31
CA ALA A 1021 30.13 10.05 -10.39
C ALA A 1021 29.79 10.65 -11.77
N ALA A 1022 28.53 11.08 -11.96
CA ALA A 1022 28.06 11.68 -13.21
C ALA A 1022 28.70 13.04 -13.54
N ARG A 1023 29.26 13.77 -12.56
CA ARG A 1023 29.84 15.12 -12.80
C ARG A 1023 31.00 15.11 -13.80
N GLU A 1024 31.89 14.13 -13.70
CA GLU A 1024 33.02 14.00 -14.63
C GLU A 1024 32.55 13.60 -16.03
N ALA A 1025 31.59 12.67 -16.10
CA ALA A 1025 30.99 12.24 -17.36
C ALA A 1025 30.22 13.37 -18.06
N GLU A 1026 29.51 14.24 -17.32
CA GLU A 1026 28.80 15.39 -17.89
C GLU A 1026 29.78 16.44 -18.44
N ALA A 1027 30.87 16.73 -17.73
CA ALA A 1027 31.92 17.62 -18.23
C ALA A 1027 32.58 17.06 -19.50
N ALA A 1028 32.83 15.75 -19.55
CA ALA A 1028 33.34 15.08 -20.74
C ALA A 1028 32.34 15.13 -21.91
N ALA A 1029 31.05 14.95 -21.65
CA ALA A 1029 29.99 15.06 -22.65
C ALA A 1029 29.92 16.47 -23.25
N GLN A 1030 30.00 17.49 -22.40
CA GLN A 1030 30.04 18.88 -22.84
C GLN A 1030 31.29 19.18 -23.69
N ALA A 1031 32.45 18.65 -23.33
CA ALA A 1031 33.67 18.77 -24.14
C ALA A 1031 33.55 18.04 -25.49
N ALA A 1032 32.92 16.86 -25.53
CA ALA A 1032 32.64 16.14 -26.77
C ALA A 1032 31.70 16.91 -27.69
N TRP A 1033 30.66 17.54 -27.14
CA TRP A 1033 29.74 18.41 -27.86
C TRP A 1033 30.47 19.59 -28.51
N VAL A 1034 31.29 20.32 -27.76
CA VAL A 1034 32.07 21.47 -28.28
C VAL A 1034 33.04 21.05 -29.38
N ALA A 1035 33.57 19.82 -29.31
CA ALA A 1035 34.47 19.26 -30.31
C ALA A 1035 33.75 18.68 -31.55
N GLY A 1036 32.42 18.76 -31.65
CA GLY A 1036 31.64 18.18 -32.75
C GLY A 1036 31.57 16.65 -32.74
N ARG A 1037 31.90 16.00 -31.62
CA ARG A 1037 31.83 14.53 -31.44
C ARG A 1037 30.46 14.13 -30.87
N TYR A 1038 29.41 14.35 -31.64
CA TYR A 1038 28.02 14.26 -31.18
C TYR A 1038 27.59 12.86 -30.70
N ALA A 1039 28.00 11.80 -31.40
CA ALA A 1039 27.77 10.42 -30.97
C ALA A 1039 28.39 10.10 -29.58
N GLU A 1040 29.54 10.69 -29.26
CA GLU A 1040 30.18 10.53 -27.96
C GLU A 1040 29.46 11.34 -26.88
N ALA A 1041 29.06 12.58 -27.19
CA ALA A 1041 28.27 13.41 -26.29
C ALA A 1041 26.93 12.73 -25.91
N GLY A 1042 26.21 12.17 -26.89
CA GLY A 1042 24.95 11.46 -26.65
C GLY A 1042 25.11 10.22 -25.76
N ARG A 1043 26.18 9.44 -25.98
CA ARG A 1043 26.49 8.25 -25.16
C ARG A 1043 26.80 8.61 -23.70
N LEU A 1044 27.46 9.74 -23.47
CA LEU A 1044 27.82 10.20 -22.13
C LEU A 1044 26.63 10.85 -21.41
N TRP A 1045 25.79 11.64 -22.10
CA TRP A 1045 24.60 12.24 -21.51
C TRP A 1045 23.46 11.26 -21.28
N GLY A 1046 23.32 10.20 -22.09
CA GLY A 1046 22.23 9.22 -22.00
C GLY A 1046 22.03 8.63 -20.59
N PRO A 1047 23.05 7.99 -19.99
CA PRO A 1047 22.95 7.44 -18.63
C PRO A 1047 22.67 8.51 -17.57
N ILE A 1048 23.20 9.72 -17.73
CA ILE A 1048 23.02 10.82 -16.77
C ILE A 1048 21.58 11.35 -16.81
N ALA A 1049 21.00 11.48 -18.01
CA ALA A 1049 19.64 11.95 -18.19
C ALA A 1049 18.58 10.98 -17.65
N ALA A 1050 18.93 9.70 -17.55
CA ALA A 1050 18.09 8.63 -17.02
C ALA A 1050 18.01 8.61 -15.48
N ILE A 1051 18.90 9.31 -14.78
CA ILE A 1051 18.84 9.43 -13.32
C ILE A 1051 17.53 10.14 -12.93
N GLU A 1052 16.80 9.60 -11.95
CA GLU A 1052 15.45 10.06 -11.60
C GLU A 1052 15.42 11.48 -11.02
N ASN A 1053 16.49 11.91 -10.34
CA ASN A 1053 16.58 13.25 -9.74
C ASN A 1053 16.63 14.37 -10.79
N ALA A 1054 15.45 14.82 -11.21
CA ALA A 1054 15.27 15.82 -12.25
C ALA A 1054 15.77 17.23 -11.90
N LEU A 1055 15.98 17.52 -10.60
CA LEU A 1055 16.41 18.84 -10.13
C LEU A 1055 17.94 18.94 -10.01
N ALA A 1056 18.65 17.81 -10.03
CA ALA A 1056 20.10 17.80 -9.99
C ALA A 1056 20.66 18.50 -11.25
N ALA A 1057 21.50 19.51 -11.05
CA ALA A 1057 22.02 20.35 -12.13
C ALA A 1057 22.75 19.55 -13.23
N VAL A 1058 23.37 18.42 -12.88
CA VAL A 1058 24.04 17.52 -13.83
C VAL A 1058 23.04 16.79 -14.76
N VAL A 1059 21.88 16.40 -14.23
CA VAL A 1059 20.81 15.74 -14.97
C VAL A 1059 20.11 16.73 -15.89
N VAL A 1060 19.81 17.94 -15.38
CA VAL A 1060 19.23 19.03 -16.19
C VAL A 1060 20.11 19.34 -17.40
N ARG A 1061 21.41 19.56 -17.19
CA ARG A 1061 22.34 19.83 -18.30
C ARG A 1061 22.46 18.68 -19.29
N ALA A 1062 22.41 17.43 -18.82
CA ALA A 1062 22.43 16.26 -19.68
C ALA A 1062 21.16 16.16 -20.55
N ARG A 1063 19.99 16.40 -19.97
CA ARG A 1063 18.70 16.42 -20.70
C ARG A 1063 18.67 17.54 -21.75
N GLU A 1064 19.09 18.75 -21.38
CA GLU A 1064 19.24 19.86 -22.33
C GLU A 1064 20.26 19.53 -23.43
N GLY A 1065 21.34 18.83 -23.10
CA GLY A 1065 22.34 18.36 -24.06
C GLY A 1065 21.77 17.39 -25.09
N LEU A 1066 20.98 16.41 -24.63
CA LEU A 1066 20.29 15.45 -25.51
C LEU A 1066 19.23 16.12 -26.38
N GLU A 1067 18.49 17.10 -25.86
CA GLU A 1067 17.53 17.88 -26.64
C GLU A 1067 18.23 18.67 -27.76
N ARG A 1068 19.35 19.34 -27.45
CA ARG A 1068 20.18 20.01 -28.47
C ARG A 1068 20.71 19.05 -29.53
N LEU A 1069 21.11 17.84 -29.14
CA LEU A 1069 21.51 16.79 -30.09
C LEU A 1069 20.35 16.36 -31.00
N ALA A 1070 19.15 16.18 -30.44
CA ALA A 1070 17.97 15.79 -31.21
C ALA A 1070 17.59 16.84 -32.25
N VAL A 1071 17.60 18.13 -31.88
CA VAL A 1071 17.35 19.24 -32.81
C VAL A 1071 18.39 19.25 -33.93
N LEU A 1072 19.67 19.13 -33.60
CA LEU A 1072 20.74 19.14 -34.61
C LEU A 1072 20.65 17.93 -35.56
N ALA A 1073 20.31 16.75 -35.05
CA ALA A 1073 20.09 15.56 -35.88
C ALA A 1073 18.88 15.71 -36.81
N ALA A 1074 17.79 16.34 -36.33
CA ALA A 1074 16.62 16.66 -37.15
C ALA A 1074 16.99 17.63 -38.28
N ASP A 1075 17.73 18.71 -37.99
CA ASP A 1075 18.19 19.67 -39.00
C ASP A 1075 18.99 18.99 -40.12
N ARG A 1076 19.84 18.01 -39.78
CA ARG A 1076 20.66 17.25 -40.74
C ARG A 1076 19.81 16.35 -41.64
N ARG A 1077 18.73 15.79 -41.10
CA ARG A 1077 17.78 14.98 -41.86
C ARG A 1077 16.86 15.83 -42.73
N ASP A 1078 16.42 16.98 -42.24
CA ASP A 1078 15.61 17.92 -43.03
C ASP A 1078 16.41 18.47 -44.23
N ALA A 1079 17.72 18.69 -44.07
CA ALA A 1079 18.60 18.98 -45.21
C ALA A 1079 18.61 17.84 -46.25
N ALA A 1080 18.60 16.57 -45.81
CA ALA A 1080 18.51 15.44 -46.72
C ALA A 1080 17.15 15.35 -47.43
N ARG A 1081 16.05 15.60 -46.72
CA ARG A 1081 14.70 15.66 -47.29
C ARG A 1081 14.56 16.78 -48.30
N ALA A 1082 15.21 17.92 -48.08
CA ALA A 1082 15.26 19.01 -49.06
C ALA A 1082 15.93 18.55 -50.38
N PHE A 1083 17.06 17.83 -50.30
CA PHE A 1083 17.67 17.23 -51.49
C PHE A 1083 16.76 16.22 -52.19
N GLU A 1084 16.04 15.39 -51.43
CA GLU A 1084 15.11 14.43 -52.00
C GLU A 1084 13.92 15.10 -52.70
N ALA A 1085 13.36 16.16 -52.10
CA ALA A 1085 12.29 16.97 -52.67
C ALA A 1085 12.72 17.63 -54.01
N ASP A 1086 13.98 18.06 -54.10
CA ASP A 1086 14.60 18.57 -55.33
C ASP A 1086 14.97 17.47 -56.34
N GLY A 1087 14.71 16.19 -56.02
CA GLY A 1087 15.05 15.04 -56.86
C GLY A 1087 16.54 14.65 -56.83
N ARG A 1088 17.36 15.32 -56.02
CA ARG A 1088 18.81 15.11 -55.80
C ARG A 1088 19.07 13.95 -54.83
N ARG A 1089 18.58 12.75 -55.18
CA ARG A 1089 18.55 11.55 -54.33
C ARG A 1089 19.94 11.05 -53.91
N LEU A 1090 20.98 11.26 -54.72
CA LEU A 1090 22.36 10.91 -54.34
C LEU A 1090 22.91 11.83 -53.25
N GLN A 1091 22.55 13.12 -53.27
CA GLN A 1091 22.93 14.08 -52.23
C GLN A 1091 22.11 13.85 -50.95
N ALA A 1092 20.82 13.53 -51.08
CA ALA A 1092 19.98 13.10 -49.97
C ALA A 1092 20.56 11.86 -49.25
N MET A 1093 20.95 10.83 -50.00
CA MET A 1093 21.61 9.63 -49.45
C MET A 1093 22.91 9.95 -48.72
N ALA A 1094 23.76 10.81 -49.30
CA ALA A 1094 25.01 11.20 -48.67
C ALA A 1094 24.78 11.97 -47.36
N ALA A 1095 23.78 12.86 -47.34
CA ALA A 1095 23.40 13.60 -46.14
C ALA A 1095 22.83 12.68 -45.05
N LEU A 1096 21.95 11.73 -45.39
CA LEU A 1096 21.41 10.75 -44.43
C LEU A 1096 22.50 9.85 -43.84
N ARG A 1097 23.44 9.37 -44.67
CA ARG A 1097 24.59 8.58 -44.17
C ARG A 1097 25.54 9.41 -43.30
N GLY A 1098 25.74 10.68 -43.65
CA GLY A 1098 26.48 11.63 -42.82
C GLY A 1098 25.85 11.79 -41.44
N ALA A 1099 24.54 12.06 -41.40
CA ALA A 1099 23.77 12.16 -40.17
C ALA A 1099 23.79 10.85 -39.35
N ALA A 1100 23.58 9.70 -39.99
CA ALA A 1100 23.65 8.41 -39.32
C ALA A 1100 25.02 8.14 -38.68
N SER A 1101 26.11 8.57 -39.32
CA SER A 1101 27.46 8.44 -38.78
C SER A 1101 27.78 9.45 -37.69
N GLU A 1102 27.38 10.71 -37.86
CA GLU A 1102 27.66 11.83 -36.95
C GLU A 1102 26.91 11.66 -35.61
N PHE A 1103 25.71 11.07 -35.66
CA PHE A 1103 24.80 10.86 -34.52
C PHE A 1103 24.62 9.37 -34.17
N ALA A 1104 25.60 8.52 -34.50
CA ALA A 1104 25.52 7.07 -34.27
C ALA A 1104 25.19 6.71 -32.81
N GLY A 1105 24.22 5.81 -32.62
CA GLY A 1105 23.75 5.39 -31.29
C GLY A 1105 22.80 6.36 -30.60
N THR A 1106 22.31 7.38 -31.31
CA THR A 1106 21.22 8.26 -30.85
C THR A 1106 19.95 8.03 -31.69
N PRO A 1107 18.74 8.34 -31.19
CA PRO A 1107 17.50 8.17 -31.96
C PRO A 1107 17.53 8.89 -33.32
N GLY A 1108 18.08 10.10 -33.38
CA GLY A 1108 18.19 10.85 -34.63
C GLY A 1108 19.13 10.21 -35.66
N GLY A 1109 20.21 9.56 -35.20
CA GLY A 1109 21.13 8.82 -36.08
C GLY A 1109 20.53 7.50 -36.58
N GLU A 1110 19.79 6.78 -35.74
CA GLU A 1110 19.08 5.56 -36.12
C GLU A 1110 17.97 5.83 -37.13
N GLU A 1111 17.21 6.90 -36.93
CA GLU A 1111 16.19 7.33 -37.90
C GLU A 1111 16.82 7.75 -39.24
N ALA A 1112 17.96 8.45 -39.22
CA ALA A 1112 18.70 8.77 -40.45
C ALA A 1112 19.21 7.51 -41.17
N ALA A 1113 19.65 6.49 -40.43
CA ALA A 1113 20.06 5.21 -41.00
C ALA A 1113 18.89 4.48 -41.66
N ARG A 1114 17.72 4.44 -41.01
CA ARG A 1114 16.49 3.87 -41.56
C ARG A 1114 16.03 4.61 -42.82
N GLU A 1115 16.00 5.94 -42.79
CA GLU A 1115 15.67 6.76 -43.98
C GLU A 1115 16.67 6.50 -45.13
N ALA A 1116 17.95 6.29 -44.82
CA ALA A 1116 18.94 5.92 -45.83
C ALA A 1116 18.67 4.52 -46.42
N GLU A 1117 18.24 3.55 -45.63
CA GLU A 1117 17.84 2.23 -46.12
C GLU A 1117 16.59 2.31 -47.01
N GLU A 1118 15.55 3.02 -46.57
CA GLU A 1118 14.33 3.25 -47.34
C GLU A 1118 14.63 3.92 -48.69
N LEU A 1119 15.44 4.98 -48.70
CA LEU A 1119 15.85 5.65 -49.93
C LEU A 1119 16.63 4.71 -50.84
N ALA A 1120 17.49 3.83 -50.28
CA ALA A 1120 18.26 2.85 -51.03
C ALA A 1120 17.38 1.80 -51.75
N GLU A 1121 16.20 1.54 -51.19
CA GLU A 1121 15.24 0.61 -51.78
C GLU A 1121 14.46 1.19 -52.96
N THR A 1122 14.38 2.52 -53.07
CA THR A 1122 13.61 3.17 -54.12
C THR A 1122 14.16 2.87 -55.51
N LYS A 1123 13.25 2.61 -56.47
CA LYS A 1123 13.62 2.40 -57.88
C LYS A 1123 14.34 3.62 -58.46
N ALA A 1124 13.95 4.82 -58.02
CA ALA A 1124 14.52 6.09 -58.46
C ALA A 1124 15.97 6.27 -58.01
N TYR A 1125 16.28 6.02 -56.73
CA TYR A 1125 17.67 6.06 -56.25
C TYR A 1125 18.54 5.02 -56.96
N ARG A 1126 18.07 3.77 -57.11
CA ARG A 1126 18.82 2.72 -57.83
C ARG A 1126 19.06 3.07 -59.30
N ALA A 1127 18.14 3.79 -59.94
CA ALA A 1127 18.32 4.30 -61.30
C ALA A 1127 19.39 5.41 -61.34
N ALA A 1128 19.27 6.41 -60.47
CA ALA A 1128 20.27 7.48 -60.30
C ALA A 1128 21.67 6.93 -60.05
N LEU A 1129 21.81 5.96 -59.14
CA LEU A 1129 23.08 5.31 -58.80
C LEU A 1129 23.70 4.58 -60.01
N ARG A 1130 22.89 3.90 -60.85
CA ARG A 1130 23.40 3.24 -62.06
C ARG A 1130 23.93 4.23 -63.08
N VAL A 1131 23.27 5.37 -63.25
CA VAL A 1131 23.74 6.42 -64.17
C VAL A 1131 24.99 7.10 -63.61
N ALA A 1132 25.01 7.38 -62.30
CA ALA A 1132 26.18 7.91 -61.61
C ALA A 1132 27.41 7.01 -61.75
N HIS A 1133 27.31 5.69 -61.55
CA HIS A 1133 28.43 4.76 -61.76
C HIS A 1133 28.95 4.74 -63.20
N ARG A 1134 28.08 4.96 -64.19
CA ARG A 1134 28.50 5.06 -65.60
C ARG A 1134 29.22 6.38 -65.87
N LEU A 1135 28.72 7.48 -65.30
CA LEU A 1135 29.37 8.77 -65.35
C LEU A 1135 30.76 8.70 -64.68
N GLU A 1136 30.86 8.12 -63.49
CA GLU A 1136 32.14 7.91 -62.79
C GLU A 1136 33.14 7.10 -63.61
N ARG A 1137 32.66 6.09 -64.36
CA ARG A 1137 33.53 5.34 -65.28
C ARG A 1137 34.02 6.18 -66.44
N ALA A 1138 33.19 7.07 -66.97
CA ALA A 1138 33.62 8.02 -68.00
C ALA A 1138 34.61 9.05 -67.42
N GLU A 1139 34.39 9.50 -66.19
CA GLU A 1139 35.25 10.46 -65.48
C GLU A 1139 36.66 9.94 -65.21
N ARG A 1140 36.87 8.63 -65.11
CA ARG A 1140 38.24 8.08 -65.05
C ARG A 1140 39.06 8.36 -66.31
N GLY A 1141 38.39 8.70 -67.42
CA GLY A 1141 39.03 9.16 -68.66
C GLY A 1141 39.35 10.66 -68.66
N LEU A 1142 39.05 11.41 -67.59
CA LEU A 1142 39.45 12.80 -67.45
C LEU A 1142 40.98 12.90 -67.52
N GLY A 1143 41.50 13.75 -68.41
CA GLY A 1143 42.93 13.85 -68.70
C GLY A 1143 43.44 12.94 -69.83
N GLY A 1144 42.61 12.01 -70.32
CA GLY A 1144 42.91 11.13 -71.45
C GLY A 1144 42.51 11.71 -72.80
N ASP A 1145 42.28 10.82 -73.80
CA ASP A 1145 41.85 11.20 -75.14
C ASP A 1145 40.44 11.88 -75.12
N PRO A 1146 40.32 13.15 -75.55
CA PRO A 1146 39.07 13.90 -75.52
C PRO A 1146 37.97 13.26 -76.36
N GLY A 1147 38.33 12.64 -77.49
CA GLY A 1147 37.40 11.93 -78.36
C GLY A 1147 36.78 10.71 -77.67
N ALA A 1148 37.61 9.89 -77.01
CA ALA A 1148 37.16 8.76 -76.23
C ALA A 1148 36.30 9.17 -75.01
N LEU A 1149 36.67 10.23 -74.31
CA LEU A 1149 35.89 10.77 -73.18
C LEU A 1149 34.53 11.29 -73.65
N ARG A 1150 34.47 12.06 -74.73
CA ARG A 1150 33.22 12.54 -75.33
C ARG A 1150 32.31 11.38 -75.71
N ALA A 1151 32.84 10.37 -76.42
CA ALA A 1151 32.08 9.20 -76.80
C ALA A 1151 31.58 8.39 -75.59
N ALA A 1152 32.32 8.37 -74.48
CA ALA A 1152 31.89 7.75 -73.24
C ALA A 1152 30.75 8.54 -72.58
N LEU A 1153 30.85 9.88 -72.49
CA LEU A 1153 29.82 10.76 -71.93
C LEU A 1153 28.53 10.74 -72.76
N GLU A 1154 28.62 10.76 -74.09
CA GLU A 1154 27.45 10.64 -74.98
C GLU A 1154 26.74 9.30 -74.80
N LYS A 1155 27.46 8.21 -74.50
CA LYS A 1155 26.86 6.91 -74.14
C LYS A 1155 26.17 6.93 -72.78
N VAL A 1156 26.64 7.75 -71.83
CA VAL A 1156 25.94 7.98 -70.55
C VAL A 1156 24.65 8.75 -70.82
N LEU A 1157 24.72 9.83 -71.62
CA LEU A 1157 23.58 10.67 -71.99
C LEU A 1157 22.50 9.90 -72.77
N ALA A 1158 22.88 9.04 -73.71
CA ALA A 1158 21.93 8.23 -74.47
C ALA A 1158 21.18 7.19 -73.63
N ARG A 1159 21.65 6.95 -72.40
CA ARG A 1159 21.07 5.98 -71.46
C ARG A 1159 20.52 6.65 -70.19
N SER A 1160 20.51 7.97 -70.15
CA SER A 1160 19.86 8.76 -69.10
C SER A 1160 18.41 9.09 -69.48
N GLU A 1161 17.48 8.88 -68.56
CA GLU A 1161 16.07 9.26 -68.72
C GLU A 1161 15.86 10.73 -68.28
N PRO A 1162 14.82 11.44 -68.75
CA PRO A 1162 14.52 12.81 -68.32
C PRO A 1162 14.23 12.98 -66.81
N THR A 1163 14.10 11.88 -66.07
CA THR A 1163 13.85 11.80 -64.62
C THR A 1163 15.10 11.48 -63.81
N ASP A 1164 16.29 11.52 -64.43
CA ASP A 1164 17.54 11.26 -63.73
C ASP A 1164 17.92 12.36 -62.72
N ASP A 1165 18.68 11.96 -61.70
CA ASP A 1165 19.11 12.81 -60.60
C ASP A 1165 19.77 14.11 -61.13
N PRO A 1166 19.27 15.31 -60.77
CA PRO A 1166 19.80 16.59 -61.25
C PRO A 1166 21.30 16.73 -61.06
N TRP A 1167 21.85 16.15 -59.99
CA TRP A 1167 23.27 16.15 -59.70
C TRP A 1167 24.11 15.47 -60.79
N VAL A 1168 23.59 14.37 -61.34
CA VAL A 1168 24.26 13.61 -62.41
C VAL A 1168 24.12 14.36 -63.74
N ALA A 1169 22.95 14.95 -64.00
CA ALA A 1169 22.69 15.72 -65.21
C ALA A 1169 23.53 17.01 -65.29
N GLU A 1170 23.68 17.73 -64.18
CA GLU A 1170 24.52 18.92 -64.06
C GLU A 1170 25.98 18.60 -64.41
N ARG A 1171 26.52 17.54 -63.83
CA ARG A 1171 27.90 17.08 -64.06
C ARG A 1171 28.14 16.63 -65.50
N LEU A 1172 27.24 15.80 -66.04
CA LEU A 1172 27.30 15.32 -67.42
C LEU A 1172 27.22 16.47 -68.43
N THR A 1173 26.29 17.41 -68.22
CA THR A 1173 26.11 18.58 -69.08
C THR A 1173 27.32 19.51 -69.01
N TRP A 1174 27.86 19.74 -67.81
CA TRP A 1174 29.05 20.56 -67.62
C TRP A 1174 30.24 19.96 -68.37
N LEU A 1175 30.48 18.65 -68.24
CA LEU A 1175 31.59 17.97 -68.91
C LEU A 1175 31.48 18.03 -70.43
N LEU A 1176 30.29 17.81 -70.99
CA LEU A 1176 30.06 17.91 -72.44
C LEU A 1176 30.28 19.35 -72.94
N LYS A 1177 29.78 20.36 -72.23
CA LYS A 1177 29.99 21.77 -72.58
C LYS A 1177 31.45 22.19 -72.47
N ALA A 1178 32.16 21.71 -71.45
CA ALA A 1178 33.58 22.00 -71.29
C ALA A 1178 34.39 21.45 -72.47
N LEU A 1179 34.12 20.21 -72.89
CA LEU A 1179 34.74 19.60 -74.07
C LEU A 1179 34.39 20.35 -75.37
N GLU A 1180 33.15 20.81 -75.55
CA GLU A 1180 32.75 21.64 -76.69
C GLU A 1180 33.45 23.02 -76.70
N GLY A 1181 33.73 23.56 -75.51
CA GLY A 1181 34.52 24.77 -75.33
C GLY A 1181 36.04 24.59 -75.49
N GLY A 1182 36.51 23.38 -75.80
CA GLY A 1182 37.92 23.06 -75.99
C GLY A 1182 38.73 22.84 -74.70
N LEU A 1183 38.08 22.65 -73.55
CA LEU A 1183 38.75 22.24 -72.31
C LEU A 1183 39.09 20.75 -72.38
N GLU A 1184 40.39 20.43 -72.35
CA GLU A 1184 40.91 19.08 -72.47
C GLU A 1184 42.07 18.85 -71.48
N GLY A 1185 42.49 17.59 -71.30
CA GLY A 1185 43.66 17.23 -70.48
C GLY A 1185 43.56 17.67 -69.01
N GLU A 1186 44.68 18.14 -68.45
CA GLU A 1186 44.75 18.64 -67.06
C GLU A 1186 43.88 19.87 -66.81
N GLY A 1187 43.66 20.71 -67.84
CA GLY A 1187 42.81 21.89 -67.74
C GLY A 1187 41.35 21.54 -67.47
N LEU A 1188 40.85 20.46 -68.08
CA LEU A 1188 39.52 19.92 -67.82
C LEU A 1188 39.41 19.35 -66.40
N VAL A 1189 40.43 18.62 -65.92
CA VAL A 1189 40.45 18.04 -64.56
C VAL A 1189 40.38 19.14 -63.49
N ALA A 1190 41.22 20.17 -63.61
CA ALA A 1190 41.25 21.27 -62.66
C ALA A 1190 39.94 22.07 -62.65
N ALA A 1191 39.40 22.38 -63.83
CA ALA A 1191 38.12 23.09 -63.94
C ALA A 1191 36.95 22.25 -63.41
N TYR A 1192 36.98 20.93 -63.61
CA TYR A 1192 35.94 20.02 -63.11
C TYR A 1192 35.97 19.89 -61.59
N GLY A 1193 37.16 19.75 -61.00
CA GLY A 1193 37.34 19.73 -59.55
C GLY A 1193 36.95 21.06 -58.88
N ALA A 1194 37.12 22.19 -59.56
CA ALA A 1194 36.66 23.49 -59.07
C ALA A 1194 35.13 23.65 -59.15
N ALA A 1195 34.50 23.13 -60.21
CA ALA A 1195 33.05 23.20 -60.41
C ALA A 1195 32.27 22.22 -59.51
N PHE A 1196 32.88 21.09 -59.15
CA PHE A 1196 32.30 20.07 -58.28
C PHE A 1196 33.31 19.67 -57.20
N PRO A 1197 33.52 20.52 -56.16
CA PRO A 1197 34.54 20.32 -55.14
C PRO A 1197 34.42 18.98 -54.40
N GLU A 1198 33.20 18.44 -54.25
CA GLU A 1198 32.98 17.12 -53.64
C GLU A 1198 33.57 15.95 -54.46
N ARG A 1199 34.04 16.19 -55.69
CA ARG A 1199 34.76 15.22 -56.52
C ARG A 1199 36.28 15.42 -56.57
N ALA A 1200 36.81 16.51 -56.01
CA ALA A 1200 38.23 16.83 -56.07
C ALA A 1200 39.14 15.82 -55.34
N GLY A 1201 38.58 14.87 -54.56
CA GLY A 1201 39.32 13.83 -53.84
C GLY A 1201 39.31 12.42 -54.46
N ALA A 1202 38.69 12.20 -55.63
CA ALA A 1202 38.58 10.85 -56.24
C ALA A 1202 39.75 10.47 -57.18
N GLY A 1203 40.79 11.31 -57.25
CA GLY A 1203 42.02 11.08 -58.01
C GLY A 1203 43.21 10.81 -57.08
N GLY A 1204 43.19 9.67 -56.42
CA GLY A 1204 44.29 9.08 -55.65
C GLY A 1204 44.24 7.56 -55.76
#